data_AF-A0A0K3BMA1-F1
#
_entry.id   AF-A0A0K3BMA1-F1
#
_cell.length_a   1.000
_cell.length_b   1.000
_cell.length_c   1.000
_cell.angle_alpha   90.00
_cell.angle_beta   90.00
_cell.angle_gamma   90.00
#
_symmetry.space_group_name_H-M   'P 1'
#
loop_
_entity.id
_entity.type
_entity.pdbx_description
1 polymer ?
#
loop_
_entity_poly.entity_id
_entity_poly.type
_entity_poly.pdbx_seq_one_letter_code
_entity_poly.pdbx_strand_id
1 'polypeptide(L)'
;MGGNNAMGRMFVVQRDPLPGTTPGAAPAATLPTDQQRQLLAASATLRDVQPLPADQEATLRQAIPATPLLQMIGERDTKRTELRDRTAELERMRDAQAHPPENGAPPTAEMVAPVATAVETLTAEVTRLDTMIRDGLRPLGVDTEEQLTDLVSNRFPTLFLNRGKQITLAELRHNRTIAEAELRRYGLDACVDPAARHALVAAARDLVDRDRQIDALRERLTQIRSDVDLPDGGLPDPARMSSSYHDLGPAQERLDQASREREELRKRYAVQHPILLRTSVDLTAVASGDDTRFDQAVGGQLRQVVEDIDRTRENVESGRLKVWNLTNIVELTNQDLGTAQNEILQTALRNKIQQEQADQAAVTMAVAALAITAGLIATFASGGVALAGAVAAVGVGGYQASESVRNFLAERSANNVALDPAVADLSRQEPELGWMLLDLVSVGLDAVAVVRAFQAMRVAGHALAGTGDVVEFATQARRAVPGAGADRLIVSASRRAGTGGGAGRVMLALRDSTAFRPHALVAVEKQIRKVSGDAWAKVFQRLRTQNRVHPLTHDALRAVFGEEHALQIRAANKIDADLGGLYVAVEGSPGNGHLFLENARKEAVAETAIHETTHYLQDVNQVQVDKVTHEMQAWLAQADYITRYEKLGGTLTDAQLSIVGVPPDMLADTIAVTYGVEPLRSAYDASKELEKVMQMVRAFK
;
A
#
# COMPACT_ATOMS: atom_id res chain seq x y z
N MET A 1 -61.25 23.72 4.22
CA MET A 1 -61.70 22.38 4.68
C MET A 1 -61.54 21.41 3.53
N GLY A 2 -60.89 20.27 3.76
CA GLY A 2 -60.65 19.23 2.75
C GLY A 2 -59.17 18.86 2.65
N GLY A 3 -58.68 18.07 3.62
CA GLY A 3 -57.32 17.54 3.61
C GLY A 3 -57.18 16.36 2.65
N ASN A 4 -56.02 16.24 2.02
CA ASN A 4 -55.58 15.03 1.34
C ASN A 4 -54.24 14.57 1.93
N ASN A 5 -54.32 13.60 2.83
CA ASN A 5 -53.19 12.77 3.24
C ASN A 5 -52.85 11.82 2.09
N ALA A 6 -51.80 12.13 1.33
CA ALA A 6 -51.16 11.16 0.46
C ALA A 6 -50.09 10.42 1.28
N MET A 7 -50.47 9.28 1.87
CA MET A 7 -49.51 8.31 2.38
C MET A 7 -48.65 7.80 1.22
N GLY A 8 -47.32 7.75 1.45
CA GLY A 8 -46.36 7.15 0.56
C GLY A 8 -46.70 5.68 0.30
N ARG A 9 -47.28 5.42 -0.87
CA ARG A 9 -47.28 4.07 -1.46
C ARG A 9 -45.85 3.76 -1.88
N MET A 10 -45.29 2.66 -1.36
CA MET A 10 -44.16 1.99 -1.97
C MET A 10 -44.43 1.87 -3.48
N PHE A 11 -43.49 2.32 -4.30
CA PHE A 11 -43.40 1.94 -5.70
C PHE A 11 -43.18 0.43 -5.77
N VAL A 12 -44.25 -0.35 -5.74
CA VAL A 12 -44.25 -1.66 -6.35
C VAL A 12 -44.23 -1.39 -7.84
N VAL A 13 -43.08 -1.63 -8.48
CA VAL A 13 -42.99 -1.68 -9.95
C VAL A 13 -43.82 -2.87 -10.41
N GLN A 14 -45.12 -2.64 -10.57
CA GLN A 14 -46.03 -3.58 -11.18
C GLN A 14 -45.73 -3.52 -12.68
N ARG A 15 -44.89 -4.43 -13.17
CA ARG A 15 -44.67 -4.59 -14.61
C ARG A 15 -45.98 -5.07 -15.22
N ASP A 16 -46.68 -4.18 -15.92
CA ASP A 16 -47.78 -4.59 -16.79
C ASP A 16 -47.25 -5.65 -17.78
N PRO A 17 -47.90 -6.80 -17.93
CA PRO A 17 -47.53 -7.76 -18.96
C PRO A 17 -47.81 -7.12 -20.32
N LEU A 18 -46.76 -6.78 -21.05
CA LEU A 18 -46.86 -6.33 -22.43
C LEU A 18 -47.62 -7.40 -23.25
N PRO A 19 -48.68 -7.04 -23.99
CA PRO A 19 -49.37 -7.98 -24.85
C PRO A 19 -48.49 -8.26 -26.08
N GLY A 20 -47.88 -9.44 -26.13
CA GLY A 20 -47.05 -9.88 -27.25
C GLY A 20 -45.69 -10.43 -26.83
N THR A 21 -45.67 -11.43 -25.95
CA THR A 21 -44.44 -12.14 -25.62
C THR A 21 -44.04 -13.09 -26.75
N THR A 22 -42.99 -12.71 -27.48
CA THR A 22 -42.21 -13.58 -28.35
C THR A 22 -41.65 -14.75 -27.52
N PRO A 23 -41.88 -16.02 -27.92
CA PRO A 23 -41.26 -17.17 -27.26
C PRO A 23 -39.79 -17.22 -27.66
N GLY A 24 -38.90 -16.78 -26.76
CA GLY A 24 -37.45 -16.83 -27.01
C GLY A 24 -36.56 -15.91 -26.18
N ALA A 25 -37.10 -15.13 -25.24
CA ALA A 25 -36.25 -14.38 -24.31
C ALA A 25 -35.46 -15.36 -23.43
N ALA A 26 -34.13 -15.33 -23.53
CA ALA A 26 -33.24 -16.12 -22.69
C ALA A 26 -33.60 -15.91 -21.20
N PRO A 27 -33.59 -16.97 -20.37
CA PRO A 27 -33.88 -16.84 -18.96
C PRO A 27 -32.97 -15.77 -18.35
N ALA A 28 -33.57 -14.81 -17.64
CA ALA A 28 -32.83 -13.76 -16.97
C ALA A 28 -31.73 -14.41 -16.11
N ALA A 29 -30.49 -13.95 -16.27
CA ALA A 29 -29.37 -14.49 -15.50
C ALA A 29 -29.69 -14.39 -14.00
N THR A 30 -29.71 -15.53 -13.32
CA THR A 30 -29.87 -15.59 -11.87
C THR A 30 -28.65 -14.97 -11.21
N LEU A 31 -28.85 -14.01 -10.30
CA LEU A 31 -27.76 -13.42 -9.53
C LEU A 31 -26.97 -14.53 -8.80
N PRO A 32 -25.64 -14.42 -8.67
CA PRO A 32 -24.85 -15.29 -7.81
C PRO A 32 -25.44 -15.37 -6.39
N THR A 33 -25.38 -16.53 -5.75
CA THR A 33 -25.97 -16.79 -4.43
C THR A 33 -25.54 -15.78 -3.36
N ASP A 34 -24.28 -15.32 -3.42
CA ASP A 34 -23.75 -14.35 -2.46
C ASP A 34 -24.37 -12.97 -2.62
N GLN A 35 -24.59 -12.53 -3.86
CA GLN A 35 -25.29 -11.27 -4.15
C GLN A 35 -26.76 -11.35 -3.72
N GLN A 36 -27.41 -12.50 -3.90
CA GLN A 36 -28.78 -12.69 -3.41
C GLN A 36 -28.84 -12.58 -1.88
N ARG A 37 -27.88 -13.17 -1.16
CA ARG A 37 -27.79 -13.05 0.30
C ARG A 37 -27.54 -11.61 0.76
N GLN A 38 -26.63 -10.90 0.10
CA GLN A 38 -26.37 -9.48 0.38
C GLN A 38 -27.61 -8.62 0.14
N LEU A 39 -28.37 -8.85 -0.94
CA LEU A 39 -29.62 -8.13 -1.20
C LEU A 39 -30.70 -8.43 -0.17
N LEU A 40 -30.82 -9.69 0.29
CA LEU A 40 -31.75 -10.06 1.34
C LEU A 40 -31.38 -9.42 2.68
N ALA A 41 -30.09 -9.44 3.04
CA ALA A 41 -29.57 -8.78 4.24
C ALA A 41 -29.80 -7.26 4.18
N ALA A 42 -29.46 -6.63 3.06
CA ALA A 42 -29.74 -5.21 2.79
C ALA A 42 -31.23 -4.88 2.94
N SER A 43 -32.12 -5.68 2.36
CA SER A 43 -33.56 -5.48 2.46
C SER A 43 -34.07 -5.64 3.89
N ALA A 44 -33.54 -6.60 4.65
CA ALA A 44 -33.87 -6.79 6.06
C ALA A 44 -33.40 -5.57 6.89
N THR A 45 -32.15 -5.14 6.70
CA THR A 45 -31.61 -3.94 7.35
C THR A 45 -32.47 -2.72 7.06
N LEU A 46 -32.76 -2.41 5.79
CA LEU A 46 -33.54 -1.23 5.41
C LEU A 46 -34.97 -1.24 5.97
N ARG A 47 -35.55 -2.41 6.22
CA ARG A 47 -36.87 -2.54 6.86
C ARG A 47 -36.85 -2.10 8.33
N ASP A 48 -35.74 -2.33 9.01
CA ASP A 48 -35.55 -2.01 10.44
C ASP A 48 -35.04 -0.57 10.66
N VAL A 49 -34.64 0.11 9.59
CA VAL A 49 -34.26 1.52 9.64
C VAL A 49 -35.52 2.37 9.76
N GLN A 50 -35.55 3.25 10.77
CA GLN A 50 -36.70 4.14 10.99
C GLN A 50 -36.95 5.03 9.76
N PRO A 51 -38.19 5.44 9.46
CA PRO A 51 -38.47 6.43 8.44
C PRO A 51 -37.67 7.72 8.67
N LEU A 52 -37.34 8.44 7.59
CA LEU A 52 -36.68 9.74 7.69
C LEU A 52 -37.53 10.70 8.54
N PRO A 53 -36.93 11.41 9.51
CA PRO A 53 -37.56 12.55 10.18
C PRO A 53 -38.07 13.57 9.15
N ALA A 54 -39.17 14.26 9.46
CA ALA A 54 -39.85 15.15 8.51
C ALA A 54 -38.96 16.30 7.98
N ASP A 55 -38.04 16.80 8.80
CA ASP A 55 -37.06 17.83 8.44
C ASP A 55 -35.98 17.29 7.48
N GLN A 56 -35.57 16.03 7.65
CA GLN A 56 -34.65 15.36 6.74
C GLN A 56 -35.35 15.02 5.42
N GLU A 57 -36.59 14.54 5.49
CA GLU A 57 -37.39 14.29 4.29
C GLU A 57 -37.61 15.59 3.49
N ALA A 58 -37.90 16.70 4.16
CA ALA A 58 -37.97 18.02 3.52
C ALA A 58 -36.64 18.40 2.86
N THR A 59 -35.52 18.21 3.56
CA THR A 59 -34.17 18.45 3.02
C THR A 59 -33.92 17.64 1.74
N LEU A 60 -34.26 16.34 1.73
CA LEU A 60 -34.09 15.47 0.57
C LEU A 60 -35.01 15.89 -0.60
N ARG A 61 -36.28 16.19 -0.31
CA ARG A 61 -37.26 16.65 -1.30
C ARG A 61 -36.86 17.98 -1.94
N GLN A 62 -36.12 18.83 -1.24
CA GLN A 62 -35.56 20.07 -1.78
C GLN A 62 -34.26 19.82 -2.55
N ALA A 63 -33.35 18.98 -2.03
CA ALA A 63 -32.01 18.78 -2.58
C ALA A 63 -32.00 18.05 -3.94
N ILE A 64 -32.86 17.06 -4.15
CA ILE A 64 -32.92 16.32 -5.42
C ILE A 64 -33.28 17.23 -6.62
N PRO A 65 -34.38 18.01 -6.58
CA PRO A 65 -34.72 18.93 -7.67
C PRO A 65 -33.86 20.20 -7.71
N ALA A 66 -33.02 20.47 -6.69
CA ALA A 66 -32.08 21.59 -6.69
C ALA A 66 -30.91 21.40 -7.70
N THR A 67 -30.62 20.18 -8.12
CA THR A 67 -29.39 19.88 -8.86
C THR A 67 -29.32 20.51 -10.25
N PRO A 68 -30.39 20.56 -11.08
CA PRO A 68 -30.34 21.27 -12.36
C PRO A 68 -30.10 22.79 -12.18
N LEU A 69 -30.57 23.39 -11.08
CA LEU A 69 -30.34 24.82 -10.81
C LEU A 69 -28.88 25.12 -10.49
N LEU A 70 -28.18 24.23 -9.77
CA LEU A 70 -26.74 24.39 -9.55
C LEU A 70 -25.94 24.28 -10.86
N GLN A 71 -26.36 23.41 -11.78
CA GLN A 71 -25.79 23.38 -13.13
C GLN A 71 -26.00 24.70 -13.87
N MET A 72 -27.22 25.26 -13.81
CA MET A 72 -27.52 26.56 -14.43
C MET A 72 -26.71 27.71 -13.80
N ILE A 73 -26.51 27.70 -12.48
CA ILE A 73 -25.66 28.67 -11.78
C ILE A 73 -24.21 28.57 -12.29
N GLY A 74 -23.68 27.34 -12.36
CA GLY A 74 -22.34 27.10 -12.90
C GLY A 74 -22.20 27.59 -14.35
N GLU A 75 -23.15 27.24 -15.22
CA GLU A 75 -23.18 27.69 -16.61
C GLU A 75 -23.22 29.23 -16.72
N ARG A 76 -24.08 29.86 -15.91
CA ARG A 76 -24.19 31.32 -15.86
C ARG A 76 -22.87 31.96 -15.43
N ASP A 77 -22.21 31.42 -14.41
CA ASP A 77 -20.98 32.00 -13.89
C ASP A 77 -19.80 31.85 -14.87
N THR A 78 -19.75 30.74 -15.62
CA THR A 78 -18.85 30.60 -16.78
C THR A 78 -19.16 31.66 -17.84
N LYS A 79 -20.42 31.83 -18.24
CA LYS A 79 -20.82 32.84 -19.24
C LYS A 79 -20.59 34.28 -18.77
N ARG A 80 -20.74 34.58 -17.47
CA ARG A 80 -20.39 35.89 -16.89
C ARG A 80 -18.90 36.16 -16.97
N THR A 81 -18.06 35.14 -16.85
CA THR A 81 -16.61 35.28 -17.01
C THR A 81 -16.26 35.55 -18.47
N GLU A 82 -16.82 34.76 -19.40
CA GLU A 82 -16.63 34.98 -20.84
C GLU A 82 -17.15 36.36 -21.28
N LEU A 83 -18.32 36.79 -20.76
CA LEU A 83 -18.88 38.11 -21.03
C LEU A 83 -17.94 39.23 -20.57
N ARG A 84 -17.34 39.10 -19.38
CA ARG A 84 -16.35 40.08 -18.87
C ARG A 84 -15.14 40.17 -19.81
N ASP A 85 -14.61 39.03 -20.23
CA ASP A 85 -13.44 38.98 -21.12
C ASP A 85 -13.73 39.57 -22.50
N ARG A 86 -14.88 39.23 -23.09
CA ARG A 86 -15.33 39.77 -24.39
C ARG A 86 -15.69 41.24 -24.33
N THR A 87 -16.23 41.71 -23.22
CA THR A 87 -16.49 43.14 -23.00
C THR A 87 -15.17 43.91 -22.95
N ALA A 88 -14.18 43.42 -22.20
CA ALA A 88 -12.86 44.04 -22.14
C ALA A 88 -12.11 43.99 -23.49
N GLU A 89 -12.30 42.93 -24.29
CA GLU A 89 -11.81 42.88 -25.68
C GLU A 89 -12.49 43.93 -26.56
N LEU A 90 -13.82 44.02 -26.51
CA LEU A 90 -14.60 44.99 -27.27
C LEU A 90 -14.21 46.43 -26.93
N GLU A 91 -14.02 46.73 -25.64
CA GLU A 91 -13.57 48.04 -25.16
C GLU A 91 -12.18 48.38 -25.68
N ARG A 92 -11.22 47.43 -25.63
CA ARG A 92 -9.88 47.63 -26.21
C ARG A 92 -9.93 47.89 -27.71
N MET A 93 -10.77 47.16 -28.45
CA MET A 93 -10.90 47.37 -29.90
C MET A 93 -11.51 48.74 -30.22
N ARG A 94 -12.53 49.16 -29.45
CA ARG A 94 -13.14 50.49 -29.59
C ARG A 94 -12.17 51.61 -29.22
N ASP A 95 -11.37 51.42 -28.18
CA ASP A 95 -10.34 52.38 -27.78
C ASP A 95 -9.25 52.50 -28.86
N ALA A 96 -8.78 51.38 -29.43
CA ALA A 96 -7.84 51.39 -30.55
C ALA A 96 -8.44 52.01 -31.84
N GLN A 97 -9.76 51.97 -32.03
CA GLN A 97 -10.43 52.71 -33.10
C GLN A 97 -10.46 54.22 -32.85
N ALA A 98 -10.71 54.63 -31.61
CA ALA A 98 -10.72 56.04 -31.20
C ALA A 98 -9.30 56.64 -31.13
N HIS A 99 -8.32 55.81 -30.76
CA HIS A 99 -6.92 56.15 -30.56
C HIS A 99 -6.03 55.15 -31.33
N PRO A 100 -5.88 55.30 -32.65
CA PRO A 100 -5.08 54.38 -33.46
C PRO A 100 -3.63 54.30 -32.97
N PRO A 101 -3.03 53.11 -32.86
CA PRO A 101 -1.65 52.96 -32.43
C PRO A 101 -0.70 53.64 -33.43
N GLU A 102 0.38 54.26 -32.94
CA GLU A 102 1.37 54.97 -33.79
C GLU A 102 1.92 54.10 -34.94
N ASN A 103 1.98 52.78 -34.75
CA ASN A 103 2.42 51.83 -35.75
C ASN A 103 1.42 50.66 -35.87
N GLY A 104 0.25 50.91 -36.47
CA GLY A 104 -0.72 49.87 -36.81
C GLY A 104 -2.02 50.40 -37.41
N ALA A 105 -2.71 49.57 -38.20
CA ALA A 105 -4.07 49.90 -38.63
C ALA A 105 -5.04 49.65 -37.46
N PRO A 106 -5.98 50.57 -37.17
CA PRO A 106 -6.99 50.33 -36.15
C PRO A 106 -7.90 49.14 -36.55
N PRO A 107 -8.51 48.44 -35.59
CA PRO A 107 -9.47 47.38 -35.88
C PRO A 107 -10.58 47.88 -36.80
N THR A 108 -10.93 47.14 -37.86
CA THR A 108 -12.04 47.56 -38.75
C THR A 108 -13.39 47.30 -38.09
N ALA A 109 -14.45 47.96 -38.56
CA ALA A 109 -15.81 47.70 -38.09
C ALA A 109 -16.21 46.23 -38.27
N GLU A 110 -15.75 45.59 -39.35
CA GLU A 110 -15.95 44.16 -39.62
C GLU A 110 -15.27 43.27 -38.58
N MET A 111 -14.13 43.69 -38.01
CA MET A 111 -13.47 42.96 -36.91
C MET A 111 -14.18 43.16 -35.57
N VAL A 112 -14.74 44.34 -35.33
CA VAL A 112 -15.43 44.67 -34.07
C VAL A 112 -16.82 44.03 -33.97
N ALA A 113 -17.54 43.92 -35.09
CA ALA A 113 -18.93 43.46 -35.10
C ALA A 113 -19.15 42.05 -34.53
N PRO A 114 -18.31 41.03 -34.80
CA PRO A 114 -18.44 39.71 -34.19
C PRO A 114 -18.28 39.72 -32.66
N VAL A 115 -17.33 40.50 -32.13
CA VAL A 115 -17.11 40.62 -30.68
C VAL A 115 -18.30 41.32 -30.00
N ALA A 116 -18.81 42.39 -30.62
CA ALA A 116 -20.02 43.07 -30.14
C ALA A 116 -21.24 42.12 -30.13
N THR A 117 -21.44 41.35 -31.20
CA THR A 117 -22.52 40.36 -31.31
C THR A 117 -22.39 39.27 -30.24
N ALA A 118 -21.16 38.82 -29.96
CA ALA A 118 -20.88 37.86 -28.90
C ALA A 118 -21.22 38.42 -27.51
N VAL A 119 -20.84 39.67 -27.22
CA VAL A 119 -21.19 40.36 -25.96
C VAL A 119 -22.71 40.46 -25.79
N GLU A 120 -23.45 40.85 -26.84
CA GLU A 120 -24.92 40.92 -26.79
C GLU A 120 -25.56 39.55 -26.55
N THR A 121 -25.09 38.51 -27.26
CA THR A 121 -25.57 37.13 -27.10
C THR A 121 -25.33 36.62 -25.69
N LEU A 122 -24.11 36.75 -25.17
CA LEU A 122 -23.75 36.35 -23.81
C LEU A 122 -24.56 37.10 -22.75
N THR A 123 -24.81 38.41 -22.96
CA THR A 123 -25.64 39.22 -22.06
C THR A 123 -27.08 38.69 -21.99
N ALA A 124 -27.68 38.36 -23.14
CA ALA A 124 -29.01 37.78 -23.22
C ALA A 124 -29.08 36.40 -22.56
N GLU A 125 -28.08 35.55 -22.77
CA GLU A 125 -28.00 34.23 -22.16
C GLU A 125 -27.84 34.29 -20.63
N VAL A 126 -26.98 35.16 -20.12
CA VAL A 126 -26.82 35.38 -18.67
C VAL A 126 -28.13 35.87 -18.06
N THR A 127 -28.82 36.81 -18.71
CA THR A 127 -30.12 37.34 -18.24
C THR A 127 -31.20 36.25 -18.21
N ARG A 128 -31.22 35.38 -19.24
CA ARG A 128 -32.12 34.23 -19.30
C ARG A 128 -31.86 33.25 -18.16
N LEU A 129 -30.59 32.88 -17.94
CA LEU A 129 -30.20 31.98 -16.84
C LEU A 129 -30.54 32.58 -15.48
N ASP A 130 -30.26 33.87 -15.26
CA ASP A 130 -30.61 34.57 -14.00
C ASP A 130 -32.10 34.52 -13.70
N THR A 131 -32.94 34.66 -14.73
CA THR A 131 -34.40 34.54 -14.60
C THR A 131 -34.81 33.11 -14.26
N MET A 132 -34.29 32.12 -14.99
CA MET A 132 -34.58 30.70 -14.74
C MET A 132 -34.14 30.23 -13.35
N ILE A 133 -32.95 30.68 -12.90
CA ILE A 133 -32.44 30.38 -11.55
C ILE A 133 -33.38 30.99 -10.51
N ARG A 134 -33.70 32.29 -10.62
CA ARG A 134 -34.59 32.99 -9.68
C ARG A 134 -35.96 32.33 -9.58
N ASP A 135 -36.55 31.96 -10.72
CA ASP A 135 -37.86 31.32 -10.77
C ASP A 135 -37.82 29.87 -10.23
N GLY A 136 -36.70 29.17 -10.44
CA GLY A 136 -36.47 27.82 -9.93
C GLY A 136 -36.21 27.72 -8.43
N LEU A 137 -35.66 28.76 -7.80
CA LEU A 137 -35.39 28.79 -6.35
C LEU A 137 -36.68 28.74 -5.51
N ARG A 138 -37.72 29.49 -5.91
CA ARG A 138 -38.95 29.65 -5.11
C ARG A 138 -39.70 28.32 -4.85
N PRO A 139 -39.94 27.43 -5.84
CA PRO A 139 -40.58 26.12 -5.60
C PRO A 139 -39.83 25.21 -4.64
N LEU A 140 -38.51 25.40 -4.50
CA LEU A 140 -37.67 24.64 -3.57
C LEU A 140 -37.73 25.18 -2.14
N GLY A 141 -38.37 26.34 -1.93
CA GLY A 141 -38.41 27.00 -0.62
C GLY A 141 -37.03 27.52 -0.19
N VAL A 142 -36.18 27.89 -1.15
CA VAL A 142 -34.93 28.62 -0.92
C VAL A 142 -35.03 30.00 -1.58
N ASP A 143 -34.58 31.03 -0.87
CA ASP A 143 -34.70 32.42 -1.30
C ASP A 143 -33.47 32.90 -2.08
N THR A 144 -32.32 32.24 -1.89
CA THR A 144 -31.03 32.66 -2.47
C THR A 144 -30.22 31.48 -3.00
N GLU A 145 -29.29 31.77 -3.91
CA GLU A 145 -28.31 30.80 -4.42
C GLU A 145 -27.38 30.28 -3.32
N GLU A 146 -27.09 31.10 -2.32
CA GLU A 146 -26.31 30.70 -1.14
C GLU A 146 -27.05 29.63 -0.34
N GLN A 147 -28.35 29.80 -0.11
CA GLN A 147 -29.17 28.79 0.57
C GLN A 147 -29.29 27.50 -0.26
N LEU A 148 -29.38 27.60 -1.60
CA LEU A 148 -29.34 26.44 -2.49
C LEU A 148 -28.01 25.70 -2.40
N THR A 149 -26.91 26.45 -2.37
CA THR A 149 -25.56 25.91 -2.24
C THR A 149 -25.36 25.24 -0.90
N ASP A 150 -25.81 25.84 0.21
CA ASP A 150 -25.80 25.25 1.54
C ASP A 150 -26.64 23.97 1.63
N LEU A 151 -27.84 24.00 1.02
CA LEU A 151 -28.73 22.84 0.97
C LEU A 151 -28.03 21.63 0.34
N VAL A 152 -27.36 21.81 -0.79
CA VAL A 152 -26.73 20.72 -1.54
C VAL A 152 -25.34 20.37 -1.02
N SER A 153 -24.55 21.36 -0.58
CA SER A 153 -23.13 21.16 -0.23
C SER A 153 -22.93 20.83 1.24
N ASN A 154 -23.87 21.21 2.11
CA ASN A 154 -23.76 21.00 3.57
C ASN A 154 -24.92 20.15 4.10
N ARG A 155 -26.17 20.61 3.95
CA ARG A 155 -27.32 19.95 4.59
C ARG A 155 -27.57 18.55 4.03
N PHE A 156 -27.50 18.37 2.71
CA PHE A 156 -27.66 17.06 2.08
C PHE A 156 -26.55 16.07 2.49
N PRO A 157 -25.24 16.39 2.40
CA PRO A 157 -24.20 15.48 2.85
C PRO A 157 -24.32 15.13 4.33
N THR A 158 -24.65 16.10 5.20
CA THR A 158 -24.89 15.81 6.63
C THR A 158 -26.08 14.86 6.82
N LEU A 159 -27.19 15.06 6.10
CA LEU A 159 -28.32 14.12 6.09
C LEU A 159 -27.87 12.73 5.64
N PHE A 160 -27.11 12.65 4.54
CA PHE A 160 -26.60 11.39 4.00
C PHE A 160 -25.77 10.63 5.02
N LEU A 161 -24.82 11.32 5.67
CA LEU A 161 -23.94 10.72 6.68
C LEU A 161 -24.72 10.25 7.91
N ASN A 162 -25.68 11.05 8.37
CA ASN A 162 -26.57 10.66 9.47
C ASN A 162 -27.43 9.45 9.10
N ARG A 163 -27.91 9.39 7.85
CA ARG A 163 -28.69 8.26 7.36
C ARG A 163 -27.85 6.99 7.26
N GLY A 164 -26.63 7.09 6.73
CA GLY A 164 -25.67 5.98 6.71
C GLY A 164 -25.35 5.46 8.11
N LYS A 165 -25.26 6.35 9.11
CA LYS A 165 -25.11 5.97 10.53
C LYS A 165 -26.31 5.16 11.02
N GLN A 166 -27.53 5.59 10.73
CA GLN A 166 -28.74 4.84 11.11
C GLN A 166 -28.80 3.46 10.47
N ILE A 167 -28.47 3.36 9.17
CA ILE A 167 -28.40 2.09 8.43
C ILE A 167 -27.37 1.16 9.06
N THR A 168 -26.16 1.66 9.32
CA THR A 168 -25.09 0.90 9.99
C THR A 168 -25.54 0.36 11.35
N LEU A 169 -26.16 1.21 12.18
CA LEU A 169 -26.62 0.81 13.51
C LEU A 169 -27.77 -0.22 13.45
N ALA A 170 -28.64 -0.15 12.44
CA ALA A 170 -29.66 -1.15 12.19
C ALA A 170 -29.04 -2.49 11.79
N GLU A 171 -28.05 -2.49 10.89
CA GLU A 171 -27.33 -3.69 10.46
C GLU A 171 -26.59 -4.37 11.61
N LEU A 172 -25.85 -3.60 12.42
CA LEU A 172 -25.18 -4.10 13.62
C LEU A 172 -26.16 -4.73 14.61
N ARG A 173 -27.34 -4.13 14.81
CA ARG A 173 -28.40 -4.68 15.68
C ARG A 173 -28.96 -5.99 15.12
N HIS A 174 -29.18 -6.06 13.81
CA HIS A 174 -29.65 -7.27 13.14
C HIS A 174 -28.64 -8.42 13.32
N ASN A 175 -27.37 -8.16 13.01
CA ASN A 175 -26.30 -9.15 13.15
C ASN A 175 -26.10 -9.60 14.60
N ARG A 176 -26.23 -8.69 15.56
CA ARG A 176 -26.20 -9.03 17.00
C ARG A 176 -27.31 -10.01 17.36
N THR A 177 -28.53 -9.73 16.89
CA THR A 177 -29.69 -10.58 17.14
C THR A 177 -29.46 -12.01 16.62
N ILE A 178 -28.85 -12.15 15.45
CA ILE A 178 -28.46 -13.45 14.87
C ILE A 178 -27.39 -14.14 15.74
N ALA A 179 -26.32 -13.44 16.10
CA ALA A 179 -25.23 -14.00 16.90
C ALA A 179 -25.71 -14.47 18.28
N GLU A 180 -26.53 -13.67 18.96
CA GLU A 180 -27.13 -14.03 20.26
C GLU A 180 -28.15 -15.17 20.13
N ALA A 181 -28.89 -15.26 19.03
CA ALA A 181 -29.77 -16.39 18.77
C ALA A 181 -28.98 -17.70 18.63
N GLU A 182 -27.82 -17.67 17.96
CA GLU A 182 -26.95 -18.82 17.84
C GLU A 182 -26.26 -19.19 19.17
N LEU A 183 -25.86 -18.20 20.00
CA LEU A 183 -25.36 -18.45 21.36
C LEU A 183 -26.38 -19.22 22.20
N ARG A 184 -27.63 -18.76 22.19
CA ARG A 184 -28.74 -19.45 22.88
C ARG A 184 -29.01 -20.82 22.28
N ARG A 185 -29.00 -20.95 20.95
CA ARG A 185 -29.30 -22.20 20.24
C ARG A 185 -28.35 -23.34 20.62
N TYR A 186 -27.07 -23.05 20.84
CA TYR A 186 -26.08 -24.06 21.22
C TYR A 186 -25.92 -24.25 22.74
N GLY A 187 -26.77 -23.61 23.55
CA GLY A 187 -26.79 -23.76 25.01
C GLY A 187 -25.60 -23.12 25.71
N LEU A 188 -25.03 -22.06 25.13
CA LEU A 188 -23.82 -21.40 25.64
C LEU A 188 -24.12 -20.35 26.72
N ASP A 189 -25.30 -19.73 26.67
CA ASP A 189 -25.75 -18.71 27.64
C ASP A 189 -26.90 -19.18 28.55
N ALA A 190 -27.49 -20.34 28.27
CA ALA A 190 -28.58 -20.93 29.04
C ALA A 190 -28.67 -22.45 28.81
N CYS A 191 -29.34 -23.18 29.70
CA CYS A 191 -29.64 -24.60 29.49
C CYS A 191 -30.65 -24.75 28.35
N VAL A 192 -30.16 -25.02 27.13
CA VAL A 192 -30.97 -25.18 25.91
C VAL A 192 -30.78 -26.57 25.30
N ASP A 193 -31.75 -26.95 24.45
CA ASP A 193 -31.87 -28.20 23.71
C ASP A 193 -30.53 -28.75 23.15
N PRO A 194 -30.06 -29.90 23.64
CA PRO A 194 -28.86 -30.57 23.14
C PRO A 194 -28.92 -30.93 21.64
N ALA A 195 -30.12 -31.03 21.06
CA ALA A 195 -30.29 -31.49 19.68
C ALA A 195 -29.64 -30.54 18.66
N ALA A 196 -29.76 -29.21 18.84
CA ALA A 196 -29.17 -28.24 17.93
C ALA A 196 -27.63 -28.29 17.97
N ARG A 197 -27.05 -28.49 19.15
CA ARG A 197 -25.62 -28.70 19.34
C ARG A 197 -25.16 -30.01 18.69
N HIS A 198 -25.88 -31.11 18.90
CA HIS A 198 -25.57 -32.39 18.26
C HIS A 198 -25.65 -32.31 16.73
N ALA A 199 -26.61 -31.57 16.17
CA ALA A 199 -26.71 -31.34 14.74
C ALA A 199 -25.50 -30.58 14.19
N LEU A 200 -25.03 -29.53 14.88
CA LEU A 200 -23.80 -28.81 14.50
C LEU A 200 -22.56 -29.72 14.57
N VAL A 201 -22.43 -30.53 15.63
CA VAL A 201 -21.33 -31.50 15.77
C VAL A 201 -21.35 -32.51 14.62
N ALA A 202 -22.52 -33.01 14.23
CA ALA A 202 -22.66 -33.92 13.09
C ALA A 202 -22.27 -33.26 11.76
N ALA A 203 -22.71 -32.04 11.51
CA ALA A 203 -22.32 -31.27 10.33
C ALA A 203 -20.81 -31.02 10.29
N ALA A 204 -20.19 -30.67 11.42
CA ALA A 204 -18.75 -30.47 11.52
C ALA A 204 -17.96 -31.77 11.26
N ARG A 205 -18.44 -32.92 11.74
CA ARG A 205 -17.83 -34.24 11.46
C ARG A 205 -17.81 -34.54 9.97
N ASP A 206 -18.94 -34.35 9.28
CA ASP A 206 -19.02 -34.58 7.83
C ASP A 206 -18.06 -33.66 7.06
N LEU A 207 -17.97 -32.38 7.44
CA LEU A 207 -16.99 -31.45 6.84
C LEU A 207 -15.54 -31.85 7.09
N VAL A 208 -15.18 -32.27 8.32
CA VAL A 208 -13.84 -32.76 8.65
C VAL A 208 -13.50 -34.03 7.86
N ASP A 209 -14.47 -34.93 7.65
CA ASP A 209 -14.27 -36.13 6.84
C ASP A 209 -14.01 -35.78 5.36
N ARG A 210 -14.64 -34.72 4.83
CA ARG A 210 -14.31 -34.17 3.50
C ARG A 210 -12.92 -33.54 3.45
N ASP A 211 -12.53 -32.79 4.48
CA ASP A 211 -11.20 -32.19 4.56
C ASP A 211 -10.11 -33.29 4.55
N ARG A 212 -10.32 -34.41 5.29
CA ARG A 212 -9.43 -35.59 5.23
C ARG A 212 -9.35 -36.22 3.84
N GLN A 213 -10.46 -36.31 3.12
CA GLN A 213 -10.46 -36.83 1.74
C GLN A 213 -9.64 -35.94 0.80
N ILE A 214 -9.79 -34.62 0.94
CA ILE A 214 -9.03 -33.63 0.17
C ILE A 214 -7.53 -33.75 0.48
N ASP A 215 -7.15 -33.89 1.75
CA ASP A 215 -5.75 -34.02 2.14
C ASP A 215 -5.12 -35.32 1.60
N ALA A 216 -5.85 -36.43 1.63
CA ALA A 216 -5.40 -37.68 1.01
C ALA A 216 -5.22 -37.55 -0.51
N LEU A 217 -6.08 -36.80 -1.20
CA LEU A 217 -5.94 -36.51 -2.63
C LEU A 217 -4.72 -35.62 -2.91
N ARG A 218 -4.44 -34.63 -2.06
CA ARG A 218 -3.24 -33.78 -2.17
C ARG A 218 -1.97 -34.58 -1.98
N GLU A 219 -1.91 -35.43 -0.96
CA GLU A 219 -0.76 -36.30 -0.70
C GLU A 219 -0.50 -37.21 -1.91
N ARG A 220 -1.55 -37.83 -2.46
CA ARG A 220 -1.46 -38.63 -3.67
C ARG A 220 -0.96 -37.82 -4.87
N LEU A 221 -1.44 -36.59 -5.06
CA LEU A 221 -0.98 -35.73 -6.14
C LEU A 221 0.50 -35.37 -5.99
N THR A 222 0.97 -35.11 -4.78
CA THR A 222 2.39 -34.89 -4.49
C THR A 222 3.23 -36.13 -4.80
N GLN A 223 2.77 -37.33 -4.44
CA GLN A 223 3.44 -38.59 -4.77
C GLN A 223 3.51 -38.81 -6.30
N ILE A 224 2.41 -38.57 -7.02
CA ILE A 224 2.41 -38.67 -8.50
C ILE A 224 3.42 -37.67 -9.08
N ARG A 225 3.47 -36.43 -8.57
CA ARG A 225 4.43 -35.41 -9.04
C ARG A 225 5.89 -35.79 -8.77
N SER A 226 6.19 -36.45 -7.65
CA SER A 226 7.56 -36.92 -7.37
C SER A 226 7.98 -38.08 -8.26
N ASP A 227 7.04 -38.89 -8.74
CA ASP A 227 7.30 -40.06 -9.60
C ASP A 227 7.41 -39.68 -11.10
N VAL A 228 7.10 -38.43 -11.44
CA VAL A 228 7.26 -37.91 -12.81
C VAL A 228 8.67 -37.33 -12.93
N ASP A 229 9.57 -38.08 -13.58
CA ASP A 229 10.88 -37.60 -14.02
C ASP A 229 10.68 -36.49 -15.07
N LEU A 230 10.65 -35.24 -14.63
CA LEU A 230 10.64 -34.08 -15.52
C LEU A 230 12.09 -33.78 -15.94
N PRO A 231 12.43 -33.82 -17.23
CA PRO A 231 13.77 -33.42 -17.68
C PRO A 231 14.00 -31.93 -17.42
N ASP A 232 15.21 -31.58 -16.97
CA ASP A 232 15.64 -30.19 -16.77
C ASP A 232 15.53 -29.41 -18.09
N GLY A 233 14.48 -28.60 -18.23
CA GLY A 233 14.36 -27.57 -19.28
C GLY A 233 13.73 -27.95 -20.62
N GLY A 234 12.93 -29.03 -20.71
CA GLY A 234 12.23 -29.39 -21.96
C GLY A 234 10.77 -29.82 -21.76
N LEU A 235 9.93 -29.64 -22.79
CA LEU A 235 8.63 -30.32 -22.86
C LEU A 235 8.90 -31.84 -22.85
N PRO A 236 8.33 -32.60 -21.90
CA PRO A 236 8.58 -34.03 -21.81
C PRO A 236 8.12 -34.72 -23.09
N ASP A 237 8.95 -35.61 -23.63
CA ASP A 237 8.63 -36.43 -24.81
C ASP A 237 7.43 -37.34 -24.44
N PRO A 238 6.26 -37.19 -25.11
CA PRO A 238 5.07 -37.98 -24.81
C PRO A 238 5.31 -39.49 -24.90
N ALA A 239 6.27 -39.92 -25.72
CA ALA A 239 6.62 -41.34 -25.87
C ALA A 239 7.46 -41.89 -24.70
N ARG A 240 7.97 -41.02 -23.81
CA ARG A 240 8.81 -41.37 -22.66
C ARG A 240 8.20 -41.00 -21.31
N MET A 241 6.98 -40.45 -21.30
CA MET A 241 6.27 -40.13 -20.06
C MET A 241 5.95 -41.41 -19.28
N SER A 242 6.27 -41.42 -17.99
CA SER A 242 5.84 -42.49 -17.10
C SER A 242 4.30 -42.52 -17.03
N SER A 243 3.71 -43.69 -16.74
CA SER A 243 2.26 -43.82 -16.54
C SER A 243 1.72 -42.83 -15.52
N SER A 244 2.53 -42.45 -14.52
CA SER A 244 2.23 -41.45 -13.50
C SER A 244 1.93 -40.05 -14.08
N TYR A 245 2.50 -39.68 -15.23
CA TYR A 245 2.19 -38.41 -15.87
C TYR A 245 0.72 -38.32 -16.30
N HIS A 246 0.16 -39.42 -16.83
CA HIS A 246 -1.24 -39.47 -17.24
C HIS A 246 -2.23 -39.43 -16.05
N ASP A 247 -1.77 -39.77 -14.84
CA ASP A 247 -2.57 -39.73 -13.62
C ASP A 247 -2.68 -38.31 -13.00
N LEU A 248 -1.80 -37.38 -13.39
CA LEU A 248 -1.78 -36.01 -12.84
C LEU A 248 -3.08 -35.25 -13.11
N GLY A 249 -3.58 -35.30 -14.35
CA GLY A 249 -4.81 -34.62 -14.76
C GLY A 249 -6.02 -35.11 -13.97
N PRO A 250 -6.36 -36.41 -14.02
CA PRO A 250 -7.47 -36.98 -13.25
C PRO A 250 -7.34 -36.78 -11.73
N ALA A 251 -6.12 -36.80 -11.17
CA ALA A 251 -5.91 -36.54 -9.74
C ALA A 251 -6.19 -35.07 -9.38
N GLN A 252 -5.76 -34.12 -10.20
CA GLN A 252 -6.07 -32.69 -10.02
C GLN A 252 -7.57 -32.43 -10.15
N GLU A 253 -8.23 -33.01 -11.16
CA GLU A 253 -9.68 -32.87 -11.35
C GLU A 253 -10.49 -33.39 -10.15
N ARG A 254 -10.09 -34.54 -9.57
CA ARG A 254 -10.72 -35.08 -8.35
C ARG A 254 -10.51 -34.17 -7.14
N LEU A 255 -9.32 -33.59 -6.98
CA LEU A 255 -9.03 -32.64 -5.90
C LEU A 255 -9.92 -31.39 -6.02
N ASP A 256 -10.03 -30.84 -7.23
CA ASP A 256 -10.87 -29.67 -7.50
C ASP A 256 -12.36 -29.99 -7.28
N GLN A 257 -12.82 -31.16 -7.74
CA GLN A 257 -14.18 -31.63 -7.51
C GLN A 257 -14.48 -31.81 -6.02
N ALA A 258 -13.61 -32.51 -5.28
CA ALA A 258 -13.79 -32.73 -3.84
C ALA A 258 -13.81 -31.39 -3.06
N SER A 259 -12.97 -30.43 -3.47
CA SER A 259 -12.94 -29.09 -2.89
C SER A 259 -14.25 -28.32 -3.13
N ARG A 260 -14.80 -28.39 -4.36
CA ARG A 260 -16.12 -27.81 -4.69
C ARG A 260 -17.25 -28.47 -3.90
N GLU A 261 -17.27 -29.80 -3.84
CA GLU A 261 -18.29 -30.56 -3.11
C GLU A 261 -18.28 -30.24 -1.60
N ARG A 262 -17.08 -30.13 -1.02
CA ARG A 262 -16.91 -29.72 0.38
C ARG A 262 -17.46 -28.33 0.62
N GLU A 263 -17.19 -27.38 -0.27
CA GLU A 263 -17.67 -26.00 -0.12
C GLU A 263 -19.19 -25.90 -0.29
N GLU A 264 -19.78 -26.60 -1.27
CA GLU A 264 -21.23 -26.66 -1.43
C GLU A 264 -21.93 -27.35 -0.24
N LEU A 265 -21.29 -28.38 0.34
CA LEU A 265 -21.77 -29.00 1.57
C LEU A 265 -21.74 -28.02 2.76
N ARG A 266 -20.64 -27.27 2.91
CA ARG A 266 -20.52 -26.22 3.94
C ARG A 266 -21.60 -25.16 3.80
N LYS A 267 -21.86 -24.68 2.59
CA LYS A 267 -22.95 -23.73 2.30
C LYS A 267 -24.32 -24.29 2.67
N ARG A 268 -24.58 -25.56 2.37
CA ARG A 268 -25.84 -26.23 2.77
C ARG A 268 -25.99 -26.31 4.29
N TYR A 269 -24.95 -26.72 5.01
CA TYR A 269 -24.98 -26.76 6.48
C TYR A 269 -25.08 -25.36 7.10
N ALA A 270 -24.45 -24.36 6.49
CA ALA A 270 -24.51 -22.97 6.93
C ALA A 270 -25.91 -22.36 6.93
N VAL A 271 -26.81 -22.81 6.05
CA VAL A 271 -28.24 -22.39 6.10
C VAL A 271 -28.88 -22.78 7.43
N GLN A 272 -28.50 -23.94 7.97
CA GLN A 272 -29.00 -24.41 9.26
C GLN A 272 -28.15 -23.93 10.43
N HIS A 273 -26.85 -23.73 10.22
CA HIS A 273 -25.86 -23.39 11.24
C HIS A 273 -24.95 -22.25 10.73
N PRO A 274 -25.40 -20.98 10.79
CA PRO A 274 -24.66 -19.83 10.25
C PRO A 274 -23.22 -19.71 10.75
N ILE A 275 -22.92 -20.20 11.96
CA ILE A 275 -21.55 -20.25 12.49
C ILE A 275 -20.56 -20.99 11.57
N LEU A 276 -21.03 -21.97 10.79
CA LEU A 276 -20.22 -22.70 9.83
C LEU A 276 -19.82 -21.88 8.61
N LEU A 277 -20.36 -20.67 8.39
CA LEU A 277 -19.83 -19.78 7.35
C LEU A 277 -18.45 -19.25 7.72
N ARG A 278 -18.16 -19.12 9.02
CA ARG A 278 -16.89 -18.57 9.52
C ARG A 278 -15.74 -19.56 9.35
N THR A 279 -14.72 -19.16 8.61
CA THR A 279 -13.52 -19.98 8.36
C THR A 279 -12.63 -20.13 9.59
N SER A 280 -12.76 -19.23 10.57
CA SER A 280 -12.03 -19.24 11.83
C SER A 280 -12.50 -20.29 12.84
N VAL A 281 -13.64 -20.95 12.60
CA VAL A 281 -14.17 -21.98 13.49
C VAL A 281 -13.35 -23.26 13.33
N ASP A 282 -12.76 -23.75 14.42
CA ASP A 282 -12.05 -25.03 14.45
C ASP A 282 -13.07 -26.18 14.34
N LEU A 283 -13.31 -26.63 13.10
CA LEU A 283 -14.23 -27.73 12.82
C LEU A 283 -13.81 -29.04 13.50
N THR A 284 -12.52 -29.25 13.75
CA THR A 284 -12.04 -30.46 14.44
C THR A 284 -12.40 -30.44 15.92
N ALA A 285 -12.25 -29.27 16.56
CA ALA A 285 -12.73 -29.05 17.92
C ALA A 285 -14.25 -29.28 18.02
N VAL A 286 -15.02 -28.72 17.10
CA VAL A 286 -16.49 -28.92 17.06
C VAL A 286 -16.85 -30.40 16.83
N ALA A 287 -16.22 -31.05 15.84
CA ALA A 287 -16.46 -32.44 15.48
C ALA A 287 -16.12 -33.44 16.61
N SER A 288 -15.22 -33.07 17.52
CA SER A 288 -14.87 -33.92 18.67
C SER A 288 -16.07 -34.18 19.58
N GLY A 289 -17.01 -33.24 19.67
CA GLY A 289 -18.13 -33.27 20.61
C GLY A 289 -17.73 -32.97 22.06
N ASP A 290 -16.45 -32.69 22.34
CA ASP A 290 -15.99 -32.28 23.67
C ASP A 290 -16.55 -30.90 24.04
N ASP A 291 -17.12 -30.78 25.25
CA ASP A 291 -17.81 -29.58 25.71
C ASP A 291 -16.91 -28.35 25.78
N THR A 292 -15.70 -28.50 26.33
CA THR A 292 -14.76 -27.39 26.49
C THR A 292 -14.24 -26.92 25.13
N ARG A 293 -13.84 -27.86 24.26
CA ARG A 293 -13.38 -27.52 22.91
C ARG A 293 -14.49 -26.93 22.05
N PHE A 294 -15.72 -27.41 22.21
CA PHE A 294 -16.89 -26.85 21.53
C PHE A 294 -17.17 -25.42 21.99
N ASP A 295 -17.24 -25.16 23.29
CA ASP A 295 -17.45 -23.79 23.80
C ASP A 295 -16.33 -22.84 23.33
N GLN A 296 -15.07 -23.28 23.36
CA GLN A 296 -13.97 -22.46 22.86
C GLN A 296 -14.09 -22.17 21.35
N ALA A 297 -14.39 -23.19 20.53
CA ALA A 297 -14.46 -23.06 19.07
C ALA A 297 -15.72 -22.31 18.58
N VAL A 298 -16.85 -22.49 19.25
CA VAL A 298 -18.15 -21.91 18.86
C VAL A 298 -18.48 -20.71 19.74
N GLY A 299 -18.55 -20.90 21.06
CA GLY A 299 -18.91 -19.85 22.01
C GLY A 299 -17.90 -18.71 22.07
N GLY A 300 -16.59 -19.03 22.04
CA GLY A 300 -15.54 -18.02 21.93
C GLY A 300 -15.68 -17.16 20.68
N GLN A 301 -15.97 -17.77 19.52
CA GLN A 301 -16.17 -17.04 18.26
C GLN A 301 -17.44 -16.18 18.27
N LEU A 302 -18.56 -16.72 18.77
CA LEU A 302 -19.83 -15.99 18.83
C LEU A 302 -19.76 -14.82 19.82
N ARG A 303 -19.18 -15.00 21.01
CA ARG A 303 -18.96 -13.91 21.98
C ARG A 303 -18.06 -12.82 21.40
N GLN A 304 -16.98 -13.20 20.72
CA GLN A 304 -16.11 -12.27 20.02
C GLN A 304 -16.86 -11.43 18.97
N VAL A 305 -17.78 -12.05 18.20
CA VAL A 305 -18.62 -11.31 17.24
C VAL A 305 -19.52 -10.30 17.95
N VAL A 306 -20.17 -10.68 19.05
CA VAL A 306 -21.02 -9.76 19.82
C VAL A 306 -20.19 -8.59 20.38
N GLU A 307 -19.01 -8.86 20.93
CA GLU A 307 -18.09 -7.84 21.43
C GLU A 307 -17.60 -6.90 20.32
N ASP A 308 -17.26 -7.45 19.15
CA ASP A 308 -16.81 -6.65 18.01
C ASP A 308 -17.96 -5.82 17.41
N ILE A 309 -19.20 -6.33 17.43
CA ILE A 309 -20.40 -5.55 17.10
C ILE A 309 -20.56 -4.37 18.07
N ASP A 310 -20.42 -4.60 19.37
CA ASP A 310 -20.54 -3.54 20.38
C ASP A 310 -19.47 -2.47 20.23
N ARG A 311 -18.21 -2.89 20.07
CA ARG A 311 -17.11 -1.95 19.82
C ARG A 311 -17.37 -1.15 18.55
N THR A 312 -17.81 -1.80 17.47
CA THR A 312 -18.12 -1.13 16.20
C THR A 312 -19.26 -0.14 16.35
N ARG A 313 -20.33 -0.50 17.07
CA ARG A 313 -21.44 0.39 17.39
C ARG A 313 -20.94 1.64 18.12
N GLU A 314 -20.15 1.48 19.17
CA GLU A 314 -19.55 2.60 19.92
C GLU A 314 -18.67 3.48 19.03
N ASN A 315 -17.89 2.89 18.13
CA ASN A 315 -17.03 3.64 17.20
C ASN A 315 -17.85 4.46 16.20
N VAL A 316 -18.95 3.91 15.68
CA VAL A 316 -19.90 4.59 14.79
C VAL A 316 -20.63 5.71 15.54
N GLU A 317 -21.08 5.43 16.77
CA GLU A 317 -21.77 6.39 17.62
C GLU A 317 -20.88 7.58 17.98
N SER A 318 -19.63 7.33 18.34
CA SER A 318 -18.63 8.35 18.67
C SER A 318 -18.06 9.08 17.45
N GLY A 319 -18.40 8.66 16.22
CA GLY A 319 -17.84 9.20 14.98
C GLY A 319 -16.37 8.85 14.73
N ARG A 320 -15.82 7.87 15.47
CA ARG A 320 -14.47 7.32 15.25
C ARG A 320 -14.43 6.49 13.97
N LEU A 321 -15.43 5.64 13.79
CA LEU A 321 -15.62 4.90 12.55
C LEU A 321 -16.57 5.68 11.64
N LYS A 322 -16.02 6.16 10.53
CA LYS A 322 -16.76 6.97 9.57
C LYS A 322 -17.58 6.09 8.63
N VAL A 323 -18.87 6.41 8.46
CA VAL A 323 -19.81 5.58 7.71
C VAL A 323 -19.46 5.43 6.21
N TRP A 324 -18.71 6.37 5.63
CA TRP A 324 -18.23 6.26 4.26
C TRP A 324 -17.01 5.33 4.11
N ASN A 325 -16.35 5.00 5.21
CA ASN A 325 -15.35 3.94 5.25
C ASN A 325 -16.02 2.56 5.36
N LEU A 326 -17.35 2.47 5.40
CA LEU A 326 -18.03 1.19 5.53
C LEU A 326 -18.46 0.60 4.18
N THR A 327 -18.25 -0.71 4.03
CA THR A 327 -18.59 -1.48 2.83
C THR A 327 -20.12 -1.50 2.70
N ASN A 328 -20.62 -1.31 1.47
CA ASN A 328 -22.05 -1.27 1.13
C ASN A 328 -22.90 -0.15 1.78
N ILE A 329 -22.51 0.45 2.91
CA ILE A 329 -23.33 1.48 3.60
C ILE A 329 -23.61 2.68 2.71
N VAL A 330 -22.63 3.17 1.94
CA VAL A 330 -22.86 4.29 0.99
C VAL A 330 -23.83 3.89 -0.11
N GLU A 331 -23.76 2.66 -0.61
CA GLU A 331 -24.66 2.15 -1.64
C GLU A 331 -26.08 2.00 -1.10
N LEU A 332 -26.24 1.40 0.09
CA LEU A 332 -27.52 1.26 0.79
C LEU A 332 -28.13 2.63 1.10
N THR A 333 -27.33 3.59 1.54
CA THR A 333 -27.80 4.96 1.79
C THR A 333 -28.24 5.63 0.49
N ASN A 334 -27.52 5.43 -0.61
CA ASN A 334 -27.91 5.93 -1.92
C ASN A 334 -29.20 5.29 -2.45
N GLN A 335 -29.39 4.00 -2.20
CA GLN A 335 -30.61 3.28 -2.56
C GLN A 335 -31.80 3.75 -1.73
N ASP A 336 -31.63 3.88 -0.41
CA ASP A 336 -32.66 4.33 0.53
C ASP A 336 -33.09 5.78 0.27
N LEU A 337 -32.13 6.67 -0.01
CA LEU A 337 -32.41 8.08 -0.33
C LEU A 337 -32.78 8.33 -1.80
N GLY A 338 -32.64 7.33 -2.68
CA GLY A 338 -32.88 7.48 -4.11
C GLY A 338 -31.89 8.42 -4.82
N THR A 339 -30.67 8.57 -4.31
CA THR A 339 -29.67 9.54 -4.79
C THR A 339 -28.55 8.94 -5.64
N ALA A 340 -28.57 7.62 -5.87
CA ALA A 340 -27.52 6.91 -6.61
C ALA A 340 -27.24 7.52 -8.00
N GLN A 341 -28.28 7.99 -8.69
CA GLN A 341 -28.18 8.53 -10.06
C GLN A 341 -28.01 10.05 -10.11
N ASN A 342 -27.87 10.73 -8.97
CA ASN A 342 -27.72 12.18 -8.93
C ASN A 342 -26.24 12.57 -8.74
N GLU A 343 -25.53 12.77 -9.85
CA GLU A 343 -24.08 13.05 -9.85
C GLU A 343 -23.67 14.30 -9.06
N ILE A 344 -24.52 15.33 -8.99
CA ILE A 344 -24.23 16.56 -8.24
C ILE A 344 -24.28 16.29 -6.75
N LEU A 345 -25.31 15.60 -6.27
CA LEU A 345 -25.41 15.18 -4.87
C LEU A 345 -24.25 14.25 -4.49
N GLN A 346 -23.87 13.33 -5.38
CA GLN A 346 -22.68 12.48 -5.16
C GLN A 346 -21.38 13.29 -5.10
N THR A 347 -21.25 14.33 -5.92
CA THR A 347 -20.07 15.22 -5.90
C THR A 347 -20.02 16.04 -4.62
N ALA A 348 -21.14 16.61 -4.18
CA ALA A 348 -21.24 17.31 -2.91
C ALA A 348 -20.87 16.39 -1.73
N LEU A 349 -21.35 15.14 -1.74
CA LEU A 349 -20.99 14.13 -0.75
C LEU A 349 -19.47 13.84 -0.76
N ARG A 350 -18.86 13.62 -1.92
CA ARG A 350 -17.41 13.42 -2.04
C ARG A 350 -16.62 14.60 -1.52
N ASN A 351 -17.03 15.83 -1.86
CA ASN A 351 -16.39 17.05 -1.37
C ASN A 351 -16.48 17.14 0.16
N LYS A 352 -17.64 16.82 0.74
CA LYS A 352 -17.80 16.78 2.20
C LYS A 352 -16.89 15.74 2.86
N ILE A 353 -16.80 14.55 2.28
CA ILE A 353 -15.91 13.48 2.78
C ILE A 353 -14.45 13.94 2.72
N GLN A 354 -14.02 14.53 1.60
CA GLN A 354 -12.65 15.04 1.44
C GLN A 354 -12.35 16.17 2.44
N GLN A 355 -13.31 17.06 2.68
CA GLN A 355 -13.18 18.12 3.68
C GLN A 355 -13.00 17.53 5.08
N GLU A 356 -13.85 16.59 5.51
CA GLU A 356 -13.70 15.96 6.83
C GLU A 356 -12.37 15.19 6.96
N GLN A 357 -11.89 14.56 5.89
CA GLN A 357 -10.58 13.90 5.87
C GLN A 357 -9.43 14.91 5.96
N ALA A 358 -9.52 16.04 5.25
CA ALA A 358 -8.53 17.11 5.30
C ALA A 358 -8.48 17.77 6.69
N ASP A 359 -9.63 17.99 7.32
CA ASP A 359 -9.72 18.55 8.66
C ASP A 359 -9.08 17.60 9.69
N GLN A 360 -9.32 16.29 9.57
CA GLN A 360 -8.66 15.28 10.41
C GLN A 360 -7.14 15.26 10.18
N ALA A 361 -6.69 15.35 8.92
CA ALA A 361 -5.27 15.41 8.59
C ALA A 361 -4.61 16.70 9.13
N ALA A 362 -5.29 17.85 9.04
CA ALA A 362 -4.81 19.13 9.55
C ALA A 362 -4.70 19.14 11.08
N VAL A 363 -5.70 18.59 11.79
CA VAL A 363 -5.63 18.38 13.26
C VAL A 363 -4.46 17.46 13.60
N THR A 364 -4.29 16.36 12.86
CA THR A 364 -3.17 15.44 13.04
C THR A 364 -1.81 16.13 12.80
N MET A 365 -1.69 16.96 11.76
CA MET A 365 -0.46 17.73 11.48
C MET A 365 -0.20 18.84 12.50
N ALA A 366 -1.22 19.55 12.96
CA ALA A 366 -1.10 20.60 13.98
C ALA A 366 -0.66 20.01 15.33
N VAL A 367 -1.19 18.85 15.72
CA VAL A 367 -0.74 18.10 16.90
C VAL A 367 0.68 17.55 16.70
N ALA A 368 1.07 17.18 15.48
CA ALA A 368 2.42 16.67 15.19
C ALA A 368 3.46 17.80 15.29
N ALA A 369 3.12 18.99 14.79
CA ALA A 369 3.93 20.20 14.91
C ALA A 369 4.09 20.67 16.38
N LEU A 370 3.04 20.52 17.20
CA LEU A 370 3.12 20.77 18.64
C LEU A 370 3.99 19.72 19.36
N ALA A 371 3.97 18.45 18.92
CA ALA A 371 4.85 17.41 19.45
C ALA A 371 6.34 17.66 19.12
N ILE A 372 6.64 18.27 17.96
CA ILE A 372 8.00 18.70 17.58
C ILE A 372 8.51 19.84 18.48
N THR A 373 7.60 20.67 19.02
CA THR A 373 7.97 21.78 19.91
C THR A 373 8.11 21.34 21.38
N ALA A 374 7.51 20.21 21.77
CA ALA A 374 7.59 19.64 23.12
C ALA A 374 8.67 18.55 23.30
N GLY A 375 9.33 18.12 22.21
CA GLY A 375 10.28 16.99 22.18
C GLY A 375 11.71 17.28 22.68
N LEU A 376 11.92 18.26 23.58
CA LEU A 376 13.25 18.60 24.11
C LEU A 376 13.47 18.23 25.60
N ILE A 377 12.49 17.67 26.31
CA ILE A 377 12.67 17.28 27.72
C ILE A 377 11.87 16.01 28.04
N ALA A 378 12.46 14.82 27.86
CA ALA A 378 12.20 13.59 28.65
C ALA A 378 12.90 12.37 28.03
N THR A 379 14.17 12.14 28.37
CA THR A 379 14.88 10.91 27.95
C THR A 379 15.61 10.27 29.12
N PHE A 380 14.91 9.90 30.18
CA PHE A 380 15.34 8.86 31.14
C PHE A 380 14.13 8.21 31.80
N ALA A 381 13.78 6.97 31.43
CA ALA A 381 13.45 5.87 32.36
C ALA A 381 12.73 4.67 31.68
N SER A 382 13.23 3.48 32.03
CA SER A 382 12.63 2.13 31.99
C SER A 382 12.59 1.36 30.66
N GLY A 383 13.22 0.18 30.70
CA GLY A 383 13.26 -0.82 29.63
C GLY A 383 12.55 -2.13 30.00
N GLY A 384 12.42 -3.01 29.00
CA GLY A 384 12.27 -4.47 29.17
C GLY A 384 10.87 -5.05 29.41
N VAL A 385 10.23 -5.48 28.31
CA VAL A 385 9.28 -6.60 28.15
C VAL A 385 7.86 -6.49 28.74
N ALA A 386 6.84 -6.31 27.86
CA ALA A 386 5.55 -7.03 27.89
C ALA A 386 4.65 -6.64 26.68
N LEU A 387 4.43 -7.57 25.74
CA LEU A 387 3.35 -7.51 24.74
C LEU A 387 2.03 -7.88 25.42
N ALA A 388 1.34 -6.88 26.00
CA ALA A 388 -0.12 -6.92 26.28
C ALA A 388 -0.70 -5.64 26.94
N GLY A 389 0.07 -4.59 27.30
CA GLY A 389 -0.54 -3.44 27.97
C GLY A 389 0.33 -2.19 28.06
N ALA A 390 0.45 -1.43 26.97
CA ALA A 390 1.15 -0.15 26.97
C ALA A 390 0.16 1.03 26.85
N VAL A 391 -0.40 1.46 27.98
CA VAL A 391 -1.11 2.77 28.12
C VAL A 391 -0.33 3.74 29.04
N ALA A 392 0.83 3.39 29.59
CA ALA A 392 1.52 4.26 30.54
C ALA A 392 2.99 4.52 30.18
N ALA A 393 3.23 5.50 29.30
CA ALA A 393 4.41 6.37 29.34
C ALA A 393 4.11 7.66 28.56
N VAL A 394 3.87 8.75 29.30
CA VAL A 394 3.42 10.05 28.78
C VAL A 394 4.61 10.85 28.27
N GLY A 395 4.64 11.06 26.97
CA GLY A 395 5.26 12.19 26.28
C GLY A 395 4.31 12.62 25.16
N VAL A 396 4.25 13.91 24.82
CA VAL A 396 3.23 14.52 23.93
C VAL A 396 3.12 13.83 22.54
N GLY A 397 4.12 13.05 22.11
CA GLY A 397 4.06 12.18 20.91
C GLY A 397 3.21 10.89 21.03
N GLY A 398 2.81 10.47 22.23
CA GLY A 398 1.98 9.27 22.43
C GLY A 398 0.53 9.43 21.97
N TYR A 399 0.01 10.66 21.89
CA TYR A 399 -1.38 10.91 21.53
C TYR A 399 -1.70 10.44 20.11
N GLN A 400 -0.82 10.71 19.14
CA GLN A 400 -1.04 10.40 17.72
C GLN A 400 -0.93 8.92 17.38
N ALA A 401 0.06 8.23 17.97
CA ALA A 401 0.16 6.78 17.86
C ALA A 401 -1.06 6.10 18.52
N SER A 402 -1.52 6.61 19.67
CA SER A 402 -2.70 6.06 20.34
C SER A 402 -4.00 6.28 19.56
N GLU A 403 -4.16 7.39 18.83
CA GLU A 403 -5.37 7.65 18.05
C GLU A 403 -5.38 6.85 16.75
N SER A 404 -4.23 6.76 16.06
CA SER A 404 -4.08 5.92 14.86
C SER A 404 -4.29 4.43 15.19
N VAL A 405 -3.74 3.95 16.31
CA VAL A 405 -3.99 2.58 16.81
C VAL A 405 -5.46 2.40 17.19
N ARG A 406 -6.10 3.39 17.82
CA ARG A 406 -7.54 3.32 18.15
C ARG A 406 -8.43 3.31 16.91
N ASN A 407 -8.12 4.10 15.90
CA ASN A 407 -8.85 4.12 14.62
C ASN A 407 -8.64 2.79 13.87
N PHE A 408 -7.42 2.29 13.83
CA PHE A 408 -7.11 0.97 13.28
C PHE A 408 -7.84 -0.16 14.02
N LEU A 409 -7.87 -0.14 15.36
CA LEU A 409 -8.61 -1.12 16.16
C LEU A 409 -10.13 -0.99 15.97
N ALA A 410 -10.62 0.23 15.74
CA ALA A 410 -12.02 0.49 15.46
C ALA A 410 -12.46 -0.11 14.12
N GLU A 411 -11.62 0.03 13.10
CA GLU A 411 -11.83 -0.59 11.79
C GLU A 411 -11.68 -2.11 11.87
N ARG A 412 -10.70 -2.62 12.62
CA ARG A 412 -10.54 -4.07 12.84
C ARG A 412 -11.78 -4.72 13.44
N SER A 413 -12.44 -4.11 14.43
CA SER A 413 -13.68 -4.66 14.98
C SER A 413 -14.82 -4.68 13.96
N ALA A 414 -14.85 -3.70 13.04
CA ALA A 414 -15.90 -3.60 12.03
C ALA A 414 -15.86 -4.72 10.97
N ASN A 415 -14.79 -5.50 10.93
CA ASN A 415 -14.62 -6.63 10.01
C ASN A 415 -15.10 -7.97 10.57
N ASN A 416 -15.57 -7.97 11.83
CA ASN A 416 -15.99 -9.17 12.52
C ASN A 416 -17.39 -9.04 13.12
N VAL A 417 -18.30 -8.37 12.40
CA VAL A 417 -19.60 -7.97 12.95
C VAL A 417 -20.78 -8.81 12.47
N ALA A 418 -20.53 -9.93 11.78
CA ALA A 418 -21.55 -10.88 11.38
C ALA A 418 -21.03 -12.32 11.34
N LEU A 419 -21.95 -13.29 11.29
CA LEU A 419 -21.62 -14.71 11.11
C LEU A 419 -21.35 -15.06 9.65
N ASP A 420 -22.03 -14.40 8.72
CA ASP A 420 -21.81 -14.57 7.29
C ASP A 420 -20.70 -13.60 6.82
N PRO A 421 -19.53 -14.10 6.37
CA PRO A 421 -18.43 -13.27 5.91
C PRO A 421 -18.81 -12.28 4.81
N ALA A 422 -19.81 -12.59 3.98
CA ALA A 422 -20.26 -11.71 2.90
C ALA A 422 -20.91 -10.41 3.40
N VAL A 423 -21.29 -10.35 4.69
CA VAL A 423 -21.86 -9.18 5.38
C VAL A 423 -21.11 -8.83 6.67
N ALA A 424 -20.12 -9.64 7.09
CA ALA A 424 -19.32 -9.41 8.30
C ALA A 424 -18.26 -8.32 8.11
N ASP A 425 -17.85 -8.11 6.87
CA ASP A 425 -16.95 -7.04 6.48
C ASP A 425 -17.75 -5.75 6.26
N LEU A 426 -17.89 -4.97 7.34
CA LEU A 426 -18.41 -3.61 7.22
C LEU A 426 -17.30 -2.61 6.92
N SER A 427 -16.00 -2.92 6.93
CA SER A 427 -14.95 -1.91 6.76
C SER A 427 -14.33 -1.99 5.37
N ARG A 428 -14.35 -0.89 4.62
CA ARG A 428 -13.62 -0.78 3.34
C ARG A 428 -12.10 -0.86 3.52
N GLN A 429 -11.61 -0.64 4.73
CA GLN A 429 -10.19 -0.78 5.05
C GLN A 429 -9.91 -2.20 5.49
N GLU A 430 -9.00 -2.84 4.76
CA GLU A 430 -8.62 -4.26 4.85
C GLU A 430 -7.80 -4.56 6.11
N PRO A 431 -8.41 -5.08 7.19
CA PRO A 431 -7.74 -5.31 8.46
C PRO A 431 -6.72 -6.45 8.38
N GLU A 432 -6.85 -7.38 7.43
CA GLU A 432 -5.91 -8.46 7.18
C GLU A 432 -4.57 -7.94 6.71
N LEU A 433 -4.52 -6.71 6.18
CA LEU A 433 -3.30 -5.97 5.87
C LEU A 433 -2.90 -4.99 6.97
N GLY A 434 -3.62 -4.97 8.08
CA GLY A 434 -3.37 -4.04 9.18
C GLY A 434 -1.99 -4.17 9.83
N TRP A 435 -1.37 -5.34 9.70
CA TRP A 435 0.03 -5.54 10.07
C TRP A 435 1.00 -4.82 9.14
N MET A 436 0.69 -4.79 7.84
CA MET A 436 1.45 -4.07 6.84
C MET A 436 1.38 -2.57 7.12
N LEU A 437 0.21 -2.08 7.52
CA LEU A 437 -0.02 -0.69 7.90
C LEU A 437 0.74 -0.32 9.19
N LEU A 438 0.74 -1.20 10.21
CA LEU A 438 1.54 -1.03 11.42
C LEU A 438 3.06 -1.03 11.13
N ASP A 439 3.51 -1.96 10.28
CA ASP A 439 4.91 -2.06 9.89
C ASP A 439 5.34 -0.85 9.06
N LEU A 440 4.50 -0.34 8.16
CA LEU A 440 4.73 0.90 7.40
C LEU A 440 4.88 2.13 8.31
N VAL A 441 4.01 2.26 9.33
CA VAL A 441 4.12 3.35 10.31
C VAL A 441 5.42 3.22 11.13
N SER A 442 5.85 2.00 11.44
CA SER A 442 7.11 1.75 12.18
C SER A 442 8.39 2.10 11.41
N VAL A 443 8.29 2.32 10.09
CA VAL A 443 9.40 2.72 9.21
C VAL A 443 9.66 4.23 9.28
N GLY A 444 8.82 4.99 10.01
CA GLY A 444 8.99 6.44 10.17
C GLY A 444 8.61 7.23 8.91
N LEU A 445 7.78 6.64 8.04
CA LEU A 445 7.20 7.31 6.89
C LEU A 445 6.17 8.36 7.34
N ASP A 446 6.05 9.46 6.60
CA ASP A 446 4.94 10.39 6.78
C ASP A 446 3.60 9.73 6.37
N ALA A 447 2.49 10.28 6.86
CA ALA A 447 1.16 9.68 6.65
C ALA A 447 0.79 9.54 5.16
N VAL A 448 1.25 10.43 4.28
CA VAL A 448 0.98 10.36 2.84
C VAL A 448 1.78 9.24 2.20
N ALA A 449 3.05 9.09 2.58
CA ALA A 449 3.90 7.98 2.14
C ALA A 449 3.39 6.61 2.62
N VAL A 450 2.89 6.51 3.87
CA VAL A 450 2.26 5.29 4.39
C VAL A 450 1.05 4.89 3.56
N VAL A 451 0.14 5.83 3.25
CA VAL A 451 -1.06 5.56 2.46
C VAL A 451 -0.70 5.10 1.05
N ARG A 452 0.25 5.76 0.38
CA ARG A 452 0.71 5.39 -0.97
C ARG A 452 1.36 4.01 -0.98
N ALA A 453 2.24 3.74 -0.02
CA ALA A 453 2.91 2.45 0.09
C ALA A 453 1.92 1.32 0.38
N PHE A 454 0.95 1.56 1.27
CA PHE A 454 -0.12 0.60 1.56
C PHE A 454 -0.98 0.30 0.33
N GLN A 455 -1.42 1.33 -0.39
CA GLN A 455 -2.19 1.17 -1.63
C GLN A 455 -1.42 0.39 -2.70
N ALA A 456 -0.13 0.66 -2.87
CA ALA A 456 0.73 -0.03 -3.82
C ALA A 456 0.92 -1.52 -3.47
N MET A 457 0.99 -1.85 -2.17
CA MET A 457 1.18 -3.23 -1.72
C MET A 457 -0.11 -4.02 -1.54
N ARG A 458 -1.29 -3.37 -1.58
CA ARG A 458 -2.60 -3.97 -1.28
C ARG A 458 -2.85 -5.29 -2.02
N VAL A 459 -2.65 -5.28 -3.35
CA VAL A 459 -2.86 -6.45 -4.22
C VAL A 459 -1.90 -7.59 -3.86
N ALA A 460 -0.64 -7.27 -3.58
CA ALA A 460 0.37 -8.25 -3.21
C ALA A 460 0.14 -8.80 -1.80
N GLY A 461 -0.37 -7.98 -0.88
CA GLY A 461 -0.78 -8.38 0.46
C GLY A 461 -1.94 -9.38 0.42
N HIS A 462 -2.93 -9.16 -0.45
CA HIS A 462 -4.01 -10.12 -0.70
C HIS A 462 -3.51 -11.44 -1.27
N ALA A 463 -2.65 -11.38 -2.29
CA ALA A 463 -2.02 -12.56 -2.85
C ALA A 463 -1.26 -13.32 -1.76
N LEU A 464 -0.46 -12.63 -0.95
CA LEU A 464 0.24 -13.25 0.18
C LEU A 464 -0.71 -13.91 1.18
N ALA A 465 -1.81 -13.24 1.56
CA ALA A 465 -2.77 -13.78 2.52
C ALA A 465 -3.54 -15.00 1.98
N GLY A 466 -3.86 -15.01 0.68
CA GLY A 466 -4.62 -16.08 0.05
C GLY A 466 -3.76 -17.26 -0.47
N THR A 467 -2.57 -16.98 -0.99
CA THR A 467 -1.73 -17.98 -1.70
C THR A 467 -0.38 -18.24 -1.04
N GLY A 468 0.03 -17.40 -0.08
CA GLY A 468 1.37 -17.47 0.53
C GLY A 468 2.50 -17.01 -0.40
N ASP A 469 2.20 -16.26 -1.48
CA ASP A 469 3.21 -15.79 -2.43
C ASP A 469 4.07 -14.64 -1.87
N VAL A 470 5.10 -15.01 -1.12
CA VAL A 470 6.08 -14.10 -0.51
C VAL A 470 6.94 -13.38 -1.56
N VAL A 471 7.11 -13.95 -2.77
CA VAL A 471 8.02 -13.41 -3.78
C VAL A 471 7.39 -12.20 -4.48
N GLU A 472 6.13 -12.32 -4.88
CA GLU A 472 5.39 -11.18 -5.43
C GLU A 472 5.24 -10.07 -4.38
N PHE A 473 4.91 -10.45 -3.13
CA PHE A 473 4.87 -9.49 -2.02
C PHE A 473 6.19 -8.75 -1.84
N ALA A 474 7.32 -9.45 -1.83
CA ALA A 474 8.64 -8.84 -1.66
C ALA A 474 9.03 -7.90 -2.81
N THR A 475 8.63 -8.25 -4.03
CA THR A 475 8.88 -7.41 -5.20
C THR A 475 8.12 -6.09 -5.10
N GLN A 476 6.85 -6.15 -4.69
CA GLN A 476 6.02 -4.95 -4.54
C GLN A 476 6.43 -4.12 -3.31
N ALA A 477 6.82 -4.76 -2.20
CA ALA A 477 7.33 -4.06 -1.01
C ALA A 477 8.57 -3.22 -1.32
N ARG A 478 9.53 -3.76 -2.09
CA ARG A 478 10.76 -3.02 -2.49
C ARG A 478 10.50 -1.87 -3.45
N ARG A 479 9.42 -1.92 -4.22
CA ARG A 479 8.99 -0.81 -5.08
C ARG A 479 8.26 0.28 -4.31
N ALA A 480 7.46 -0.12 -3.33
CA ALA A 480 6.57 0.76 -2.58
C ALA A 480 7.26 1.44 -1.38
N VAL A 481 8.30 0.82 -0.83
CA VAL A 481 8.95 1.24 0.42
C VAL A 481 10.47 1.19 0.27
N PRO A 482 11.22 2.22 0.71
CA PRO A 482 12.66 2.25 0.56
C PRO A 482 13.38 1.27 1.51
N GLY A 483 14.38 0.57 0.95
CA GLY A 483 15.42 -0.18 1.67
C GLY A 483 14.93 -1.00 2.87
N ALA A 484 15.41 -0.64 4.06
CA ALA A 484 15.14 -1.36 5.31
C ALA A 484 13.65 -1.47 5.67
N GLY A 485 12.80 -0.56 5.18
CA GLY A 485 11.36 -0.63 5.38
C GLY A 485 10.70 -1.76 4.59
N ALA A 486 11.09 -1.92 3.33
CA ALA A 486 10.64 -3.05 2.51
C ALA A 486 11.10 -4.38 3.10
N ASP A 487 12.35 -4.46 3.57
CA ASP A 487 12.88 -5.69 4.14
C ASP A 487 12.17 -6.09 5.44
N ARG A 488 11.79 -5.13 6.30
CA ARG A 488 10.95 -5.42 7.48
C ARG A 488 9.58 -5.97 7.08
N LEU A 489 8.92 -5.37 6.10
CA LEU A 489 7.63 -5.83 5.59
C LEU A 489 7.74 -7.24 5.03
N ILE A 490 8.81 -7.55 4.30
CA ILE A 490 9.09 -8.88 3.76
C ILE A 490 9.30 -9.91 4.87
N VAL A 491 10.03 -9.55 5.92
CA VAL A 491 10.26 -10.43 7.07
C VAL A 491 8.94 -10.70 7.82
N SER A 492 8.12 -9.67 8.04
CA SER A 492 6.81 -9.78 8.69
C SER A 492 5.85 -10.66 7.87
N ALA A 493 5.78 -10.42 6.56
CA ALA A 493 5.05 -11.22 5.57
C ALA A 493 5.47 -12.69 5.59
N SER A 494 6.78 -12.95 5.56
CA SER A 494 7.34 -14.31 5.54
C SER A 494 7.01 -15.08 6.82
N ARG A 495 7.03 -14.42 7.98
CA ARG A 495 6.64 -15.04 9.26
C ARG A 495 5.16 -15.44 9.28
N ARG A 496 4.29 -14.63 8.68
CA ARG A 496 2.84 -14.88 8.62
C ARG A 496 2.45 -15.94 7.62
N ALA A 497 3.16 -16.04 6.49
CA ALA A 497 2.89 -17.05 5.48
C ALA A 497 3.18 -18.49 5.97
N GLY A 498 3.85 -18.68 7.12
CA GLY A 498 4.03 -19.99 7.75
C GLY A 498 4.83 -21.01 6.94
N THR A 499 5.47 -20.61 5.83
CA THR A 499 6.16 -21.53 4.93
C THR A 499 7.56 -21.87 5.45
N GLY A 500 7.69 -23.02 6.13
CA GLY A 500 8.95 -23.55 6.63
C GLY A 500 10.07 -23.72 5.58
N GLY A 501 9.75 -23.71 4.28
CA GLY A 501 10.73 -23.71 3.19
C GLY A 501 11.38 -22.34 2.89
N GLY A 502 10.78 -21.23 3.32
CA GLY A 502 11.28 -19.87 3.08
C GLY A 502 12.47 -19.49 3.96
N ALA A 503 12.56 -20.05 5.17
CA ALA A 503 13.61 -19.73 6.14
C ALA A 503 15.03 -20.01 5.62
N GLY A 504 15.21 -21.05 4.78
CA GLY A 504 16.50 -21.38 4.16
C GLY A 504 16.94 -20.37 3.09
N ARG A 505 15.99 -19.82 2.32
CA ARG A 505 16.27 -18.77 1.32
C ARG A 505 16.48 -17.40 1.96
N VAL A 506 15.76 -17.12 3.05
CA VAL A 506 15.94 -15.91 3.87
C VAL A 506 17.29 -15.94 4.61
N MET A 507 17.73 -17.09 5.13
CA MET A 507 19.08 -17.26 5.69
C MET A 507 20.18 -17.08 4.63
N LEU A 508 19.96 -17.54 3.39
CA LEU A 508 20.87 -17.27 2.28
C LEU A 508 20.92 -15.78 1.94
N ALA A 509 19.78 -15.09 1.91
CA ALA A 509 19.69 -13.66 1.62
C ALA A 509 20.34 -12.79 2.72
N LEU A 510 20.16 -13.14 3.99
CA LEU A 510 20.83 -12.49 5.14
C LEU A 510 22.34 -12.74 5.15
N ARG A 511 22.78 -13.93 4.71
CA ARG A 511 24.20 -14.23 4.52
C ARG A 511 24.80 -13.42 3.37
N ASP A 512 24.07 -13.30 2.26
CA ASP A 512 24.48 -12.50 1.10
C ASP A 512 24.46 -10.98 1.41
N SER A 513 23.72 -10.51 2.44
CA SER A 513 23.75 -9.10 2.87
C SER A 513 24.92 -8.76 3.80
N THR A 514 25.44 -9.72 4.58
CA THR A 514 26.50 -9.46 5.58
C THR A 514 27.89 -9.95 5.18
N ALA A 515 28.00 -10.89 4.24
CA ALA A 515 29.28 -11.46 3.82
C ALA A 515 29.29 -11.87 2.34
N PHE A 516 30.43 -11.68 1.67
CA PHE A 516 30.61 -12.24 0.34
C PHE A 516 30.67 -13.78 0.38
N ARG A 517 30.17 -14.40 -0.68
CA ARG A 517 30.39 -15.84 -0.89
C ARG A 517 31.89 -16.10 -1.06
N PRO A 518 32.49 -17.08 -0.33
CA PRO A 518 33.94 -17.29 -0.35
C PRO A 518 34.54 -17.47 -1.75
N HIS A 519 33.83 -18.14 -2.67
CA HIS A 519 34.28 -18.36 -4.04
C HIS A 519 34.27 -17.08 -4.89
N ALA A 520 33.41 -16.11 -4.57
CA ALA A 520 33.35 -14.84 -5.30
C ALA A 520 34.61 -14.01 -5.06
N LEU A 521 35.06 -13.88 -3.80
CA LEU A 521 36.30 -13.15 -3.48
C LEU A 521 37.55 -13.84 -4.03
N VAL A 522 37.57 -15.17 -4.10
CA VAL A 522 38.66 -15.91 -4.76
C VAL A 522 38.71 -15.62 -6.27
N ALA A 523 37.55 -15.46 -6.92
CA ALA A 523 37.50 -15.06 -8.33
C ALA A 523 38.02 -13.63 -8.55
N VAL A 524 37.67 -12.70 -7.65
CA VAL A 524 38.20 -11.33 -7.65
C VAL A 524 39.73 -11.32 -7.44
N GLU A 525 40.24 -12.09 -6.47
CA GLU A 525 41.68 -12.22 -6.23
C GLU A 525 42.43 -12.74 -7.48
N LYS A 526 41.90 -13.76 -8.15
CA LYS A 526 42.47 -14.28 -9.41
C LYS A 526 42.46 -13.24 -10.53
N GLN A 527 41.41 -12.45 -10.61
CA GLN A 527 41.29 -11.37 -11.60
C GLN A 527 42.32 -10.27 -11.35
N ILE A 528 42.46 -9.80 -10.10
CA ILE A 528 43.49 -8.84 -9.70
C ILE A 528 44.89 -9.37 -10.05
N ARG A 529 45.16 -10.64 -9.74
CA ARG A 529 46.44 -11.30 -10.06
C ARG A 529 46.73 -11.29 -11.56
N LYS A 530 45.73 -11.62 -12.37
CA LYS A 530 45.84 -11.66 -13.84
C LYS A 530 46.14 -10.28 -14.43
N VAL A 531 45.52 -9.23 -13.93
CA VAL A 531 45.58 -7.88 -14.53
C VAL A 531 46.70 -7.01 -13.93
N SER A 532 46.82 -6.97 -12.60
CA SER A 532 47.74 -6.09 -11.87
C SER A 532 48.94 -6.81 -11.25
N GLY A 533 49.01 -8.14 -11.37
CA GLY A 533 50.14 -8.94 -10.91
C GLY A 533 50.05 -9.41 -9.46
N ASP A 534 51.05 -10.20 -9.04
CA ASP A 534 51.04 -10.93 -7.77
C ASP A 534 51.08 -10.03 -6.52
N ALA A 535 51.71 -8.87 -6.60
CA ALA A 535 51.87 -8.01 -5.44
C ALA A 535 50.51 -7.47 -4.96
N TRP A 536 49.69 -6.91 -5.87
CA TRP A 536 48.32 -6.49 -5.57
C TRP A 536 47.45 -7.63 -5.07
N ALA A 537 47.53 -8.79 -5.72
CA ALA A 537 46.76 -9.97 -5.31
C ALA A 537 47.09 -10.41 -3.87
N LYS A 538 48.36 -10.31 -3.44
CA LYS A 538 48.77 -10.61 -2.06
C LYS A 538 48.19 -9.62 -1.04
N VAL A 539 48.12 -8.33 -1.36
CA VAL A 539 47.49 -7.34 -0.46
C VAL A 539 46.01 -7.68 -0.24
N PHE A 540 45.27 -7.88 -1.34
CA PHE A 540 43.85 -8.23 -1.28
C PHE A 540 43.61 -9.59 -0.60
N GLN A 541 44.45 -10.58 -0.90
CA GLN A 541 44.40 -11.89 -0.26
C GLN A 541 44.55 -11.77 1.27
N ARG A 542 45.47 -10.94 1.76
CA ARG A 542 45.66 -10.72 3.20
C ARG A 542 44.45 -10.09 3.86
N LEU A 543 43.84 -9.08 3.24
CA LEU A 543 42.60 -8.46 3.74
C LEU A 543 41.45 -9.49 3.79
N ARG A 544 41.32 -10.31 2.74
CA ARG A 544 40.33 -11.39 2.67
C ARG A 544 40.55 -12.44 3.76
N THR A 545 41.77 -12.94 3.96
CA THR A 545 42.05 -13.98 4.97
C THR A 545 41.92 -13.45 6.40
N GLN A 546 42.05 -12.14 6.60
CA GLN A 546 41.77 -11.46 7.86
C GLN A 546 40.28 -11.12 8.08
N ASN A 547 39.39 -11.53 7.16
CA ASN A 547 37.95 -11.22 7.21
C ASN A 547 37.66 -9.70 7.20
N ARG A 548 38.39 -8.95 6.37
CA ARG A 548 38.30 -7.48 6.26
C ARG A 548 37.73 -7.02 4.91
N VAL A 549 37.08 -7.92 4.17
CA VAL A 549 36.40 -7.61 2.91
C VAL A 549 34.94 -8.02 3.03
N HIS A 550 34.05 -7.04 2.92
CA HIS A 550 32.62 -7.14 3.24
C HIS A 550 31.79 -6.59 2.08
N PRO A 551 30.53 -7.03 1.89
CA PRO A 551 29.67 -6.39 0.91
C PRO A 551 29.31 -4.96 1.39
N LEU A 552 29.19 -4.01 0.46
CA LEU A 552 28.78 -2.64 0.76
C LEU A 552 27.28 -2.59 1.07
N THR A 553 26.91 -2.97 2.29
CA THR A 553 25.55 -2.93 2.80
C THR A 553 25.51 -2.34 4.21
N HIS A 554 24.35 -1.82 4.62
CA HIS A 554 24.15 -1.38 6.01
C HIS A 554 24.35 -2.51 7.02
N ASP A 555 23.89 -3.72 6.69
CA ASP A 555 24.02 -4.88 7.57
C ASP A 555 25.48 -5.28 7.81
N ALA A 556 26.30 -5.23 6.76
CA ALA A 556 27.74 -5.51 6.88
C ALA A 556 28.46 -4.43 7.68
N LEU A 557 28.15 -3.15 7.43
CA LEU A 557 28.69 -2.03 8.23
C LEU A 557 28.31 -2.16 9.70
N ARG A 558 27.04 -2.47 10.00
CA ARG A 558 26.57 -2.72 11.36
C ARG A 558 27.26 -3.92 12.00
N ALA A 559 27.47 -5.00 11.25
CA ALA A 559 28.13 -6.19 11.76
C ALA A 559 29.60 -5.91 12.15
N VAL A 560 30.28 -5.01 11.44
CA VAL A 560 31.68 -4.65 11.70
C VAL A 560 31.80 -3.56 12.78
N PHE A 561 31.00 -2.49 12.70
CA PHE A 561 31.18 -1.27 13.52
C PHE A 561 30.06 -0.99 14.52
N GLY A 562 28.98 -1.77 14.53
CA GLY A 562 27.77 -1.49 15.30
C GLY A 562 26.83 -0.51 14.58
N GLU A 563 25.57 -0.43 15.04
CA GLU A 563 24.51 0.35 14.37
C GLU A 563 24.82 1.85 14.32
N GLU A 564 25.26 2.43 15.44
CA GLU A 564 25.52 3.86 15.55
C GLU A 564 26.61 4.30 14.58
N HIS A 565 27.74 3.60 14.56
CA HIS A 565 28.86 3.92 13.69
C HIS A 565 28.52 3.61 12.21
N ALA A 566 27.75 2.55 11.93
CA ALA A 566 27.27 2.29 10.57
C ALA A 566 26.40 3.44 10.02
N LEU A 567 25.52 4.01 10.83
CA LEU A 567 24.72 5.19 10.45
C LEU A 567 25.59 6.42 10.22
N GLN A 568 26.61 6.65 11.06
CA GLN A 568 27.57 7.74 10.86
C GLN A 568 28.36 7.58 9.55
N ILE A 569 28.86 6.37 9.28
CA ILE A 569 29.57 6.05 8.03
C ILE A 569 28.65 6.29 6.82
N ARG A 570 27.38 5.89 6.88
CA ARG A 570 26.40 6.14 5.81
C ARG A 570 26.12 7.62 5.59
N ALA A 571 25.92 8.38 6.66
CA ALA A 571 25.68 9.81 6.59
C ALA A 571 26.90 10.57 6.02
N ALA A 572 28.10 10.17 6.42
CA ALA A 572 29.34 10.81 5.97
C ALA A 572 29.71 10.49 4.52
N ASN A 573 29.48 9.24 4.08
CA ASN A 573 29.95 8.78 2.77
C ASN A 573 28.87 8.77 1.69
N LYS A 574 27.61 9.13 2.00
CA LYS A 574 26.48 9.07 1.06
C LYS A 574 26.35 7.69 0.38
N ILE A 575 26.36 6.62 1.17
CA ILE A 575 26.33 5.22 0.65
C ILE A 575 25.12 4.90 -0.24
N ASP A 576 24.07 5.74 -0.22
CA ASP A 576 22.91 5.63 -1.11
C ASP A 576 23.14 6.22 -2.51
N ALA A 577 24.30 6.83 -2.76
CA ALA A 577 24.79 7.21 -4.08
C ALA A 577 25.72 6.11 -4.63
N ASP A 578 25.82 5.97 -5.95
CA ASP A 578 26.54 4.92 -6.71
C ASP A 578 28.03 4.73 -6.35
N LEU A 579 28.33 4.29 -5.12
CA LEU A 579 29.66 3.95 -4.65
C LEU A 579 29.94 2.49 -4.99
N GLY A 580 30.96 2.25 -5.82
CA GLY A 580 31.43 0.89 -6.08
C GLY A 580 32.05 0.23 -4.84
N GLY A 581 32.58 1.02 -3.89
CA GLY A 581 33.24 0.54 -2.68
C GLY A 581 33.54 1.63 -1.65
N LEU A 582 34.05 1.20 -0.49
CA LEU A 582 34.42 2.06 0.63
C LEU A 582 35.48 1.38 1.52
N TYR A 583 36.58 2.06 1.77
CA TYR A 583 37.53 1.73 2.83
C TYR A 583 37.23 2.52 4.10
N VAL A 584 37.06 1.83 5.23
CA VAL A 584 36.86 2.45 6.55
C VAL A 584 38.03 2.09 7.46
N ALA A 585 38.90 3.05 7.74
CA ALA A 585 39.98 2.89 8.71
C ALA A 585 39.44 2.73 10.15
N VAL A 586 40.13 1.95 10.98
CA VAL A 586 39.84 1.90 12.43
C VAL A 586 40.65 2.98 13.12
N GLU A 587 39.96 3.89 13.80
CA GLU A 587 40.59 5.04 14.46
C GLU A 587 41.71 4.60 15.42
N GLY A 588 42.86 5.26 15.33
CA GLY A 588 44.03 4.98 16.17
C GLY A 588 44.74 3.65 15.87
N SER A 589 44.35 2.93 14.81
CA SER A 589 44.93 1.62 14.45
C SER A 589 45.26 1.52 12.96
N PRO A 590 46.35 2.14 12.50
CA PRO A 590 46.76 2.11 11.09
C PRO A 590 46.88 0.67 10.59
N GLY A 591 46.28 0.40 9.44
CA GLY A 591 46.27 -0.92 8.83
C GLY A 591 45.27 -1.91 9.44
N ASN A 592 44.30 -1.47 10.26
CA ASN A 592 43.19 -2.30 10.74
C ASN A 592 41.83 -1.99 10.08
N GLY A 593 41.76 -1.12 9.06
CA GLY A 593 40.52 -0.80 8.35
C GLY A 593 39.84 -1.93 7.55
N HIS A 594 38.60 -1.72 7.13
CA HIS A 594 37.79 -2.72 6.42
C HIS A 594 37.41 -2.23 5.03
N LEU A 595 37.39 -3.13 4.05
CA LEU A 595 36.93 -2.87 2.69
C LEU A 595 35.47 -3.31 2.58
N PHE A 596 34.63 -2.43 2.06
CA PHE A 596 33.24 -2.69 1.71
C PHE A 596 33.11 -2.54 0.20
N LEU A 597 32.68 -3.58 -0.50
CA LEU A 597 32.63 -3.60 -1.97
C LEU A 597 31.20 -3.89 -2.44
N GLU A 598 30.76 -3.22 -3.50
CA GLU A 598 29.47 -3.51 -4.12
C GLU A 598 29.43 -4.95 -4.67
N ASN A 599 28.25 -5.56 -4.66
CA ASN A 599 28.04 -6.88 -5.25
C ASN A 599 27.84 -6.77 -6.78
N ALA A 600 28.93 -6.59 -7.52
CA ALA A 600 28.95 -6.42 -8.97
C ALA A 600 29.59 -7.62 -9.69
N ARG A 601 29.74 -7.51 -11.02
CA ARG A 601 30.54 -8.47 -11.81
C ARG A 601 31.98 -8.46 -11.30
N LYS A 602 32.65 -9.62 -11.32
CA LYS A 602 34.00 -9.81 -10.75
C LYS A 602 35.02 -8.78 -11.26
N GLU A 603 34.89 -8.31 -12.50
CA GLU A 603 35.77 -7.31 -13.10
C GLU A 603 35.57 -5.92 -12.48
N ALA A 604 34.32 -5.53 -12.22
CA ALA A 604 33.96 -4.29 -11.54
C ALA A 604 34.34 -4.34 -10.05
N VAL A 605 34.11 -5.47 -9.38
CA VAL A 605 34.57 -5.65 -7.98
C VAL A 605 36.10 -5.60 -7.90
N ALA A 606 36.81 -6.12 -8.90
CA ALA A 606 38.27 -6.11 -8.91
C ALA A 606 38.88 -4.72 -9.09
N GLU A 607 38.32 -3.84 -9.94
CA GLU A 607 38.80 -2.46 -10.07
C GLU A 607 38.53 -1.64 -8.81
N THR A 608 37.34 -1.76 -8.22
CA THR A 608 37.03 -1.09 -6.95
C THR A 608 37.92 -1.63 -5.83
N ALA A 609 38.18 -2.94 -5.79
CA ALA A 609 39.10 -3.51 -4.82
C ALA A 609 40.52 -2.92 -4.95
N ILE A 610 41.01 -2.60 -6.16
CA ILE A 610 42.30 -1.91 -6.35
C ILE A 610 42.24 -0.51 -5.73
N HIS A 611 41.15 0.23 -5.96
CA HIS A 611 40.92 1.55 -5.38
C HIS A 611 40.99 1.50 -3.84
N GLU A 612 40.14 0.69 -3.22
CA GLU A 612 40.06 0.62 -1.75
C GLU A 612 41.31 0.01 -1.11
N THR A 613 41.99 -0.91 -1.81
CA THR A 613 43.28 -1.44 -1.33
C THR A 613 44.37 -0.37 -1.35
N THR A 614 44.27 0.65 -2.22
CA THR A 614 45.20 1.77 -2.22
C THR A 614 45.05 2.60 -0.93
N HIS A 615 43.81 2.88 -0.50
CA HIS A 615 43.56 3.53 0.79
C HIS A 615 44.09 2.73 1.98
N TYR A 616 43.93 1.41 1.96
CA TYR A 616 44.55 0.55 2.95
C TYR A 616 46.08 0.67 2.96
N LEU A 617 46.73 0.70 1.80
CA LEU A 617 48.19 0.84 1.72
C LEU A 617 48.67 2.22 2.21
N GLN A 618 47.93 3.29 1.90
CA GLN A 618 48.21 4.64 2.38
C GLN A 618 48.12 4.70 3.92
N ASP A 619 47.09 4.07 4.50
CA ASP A 619 46.88 3.96 5.95
C ASP A 619 48.01 3.16 6.63
N VAL A 620 48.38 1.98 6.10
CA VAL A 620 49.49 1.15 6.62
C VAL A 620 50.82 1.91 6.59
N ASN A 621 51.08 2.69 5.54
CA ASN A 621 52.32 3.46 5.39
C ASN A 621 52.26 4.85 6.04
N GLN A 622 51.14 5.19 6.71
CA GLN A 622 50.92 6.47 7.37
C GLN A 622 51.25 7.68 6.48
N VAL A 623 50.87 7.59 5.20
CA VAL A 623 51.21 8.61 4.21
C VAL A 623 50.46 9.90 4.54
N GLN A 624 51.18 10.93 4.99
CA GLN A 624 50.64 12.25 5.27
C GLN A 624 50.56 13.05 3.97
N VAL A 625 49.47 12.89 3.23
CA VAL A 625 49.15 13.68 2.04
C VAL A 625 47.76 14.30 2.20
N ASP A 626 47.51 15.38 1.46
CA ASP A 626 46.19 15.99 1.42
C ASP A 626 45.16 15.02 0.78
N LYS A 627 43.87 15.29 1.04
CA LYS A 627 42.76 14.44 0.57
C LYS A 627 42.72 14.32 -0.96
N VAL A 628 43.09 15.34 -1.72
CA VAL A 628 43.11 15.27 -3.20
C VAL A 628 44.15 14.26 -3.64
N THR A 629 45.38 14.38 -3.12
CA THR A 629 46.46 13.43 -3.41
C THR A 629 46.11 12.00 -3.01
N HIS A 630 45.45 11.84 -1.86
CA HIS A 630 45.03 10.54 -1.33
C HIS A 630 44.10 9.81 -2.29
N GLU A 631 43.04 10.47 -2.75
CA GLU A 631 42.05 9.92 -3.69
C GLU A 631 42.61 9.77 -5.10
N MET A 632 43.43 10.74 -5.54
CA MET A 632 44.11 10.71 -6.83
C MET A 632 44.96 9.45 -7.00
N GLN A 633 45.73 9.08 -5.98
CA GLN A 633 46.55 7.87 -6.00
C GLN A 633 45.71 6.60 -6.15
N ALA A 634 44.58 6.49 -5.45
CA ALA A 634 43.66 5.36 -5.54
C ALA A 634 43.02 5.25 -6.92
N TRP A 635 42.61 6.39 -7.48
CA TRP A 635 42.01 6.46 -8.80
C TRP A 635 43.02 6.15 -9.92
N LEU A 636 44.25 6.64 -9.83
CA LEU A 636 45.32 6.30 -10.78
C LEU A 636 45.63 4.79 -10.77
N ALA A 637 45.61 4.15 -9.60
CA ALA A 637 45.76 2.70 -9.50
C ALA A 637 44.59 1.95 -10.17
N GLN A 638 43.36 2.44 -9.99
CA GLN A 638 42.17 1.91 -10.65
C GLN A 638 42.24 2.07 -12.18
N ALA A 639 42.63 3.25 -12.68
CA ALA A 639 42.79 3.51 -14.11
C ALA A 639 43.89 2.64 -14.76
N ASP A 640 45.02 2.40 -14.05
CA ASP A 640 46.06 1.46 -14.50
C ASP A 640 45.51 0.03 -14.61
N TYR A 641 44.71 -0.43 -13.63
CA TYR A 641 44.03 -1.73 -13.72
C TYR A 641 43.11 -1.80 -14.95
N ILE A 642 42.25 -0.80 -15.17
CA ILE A 642 41.30 -0.79 -16.30
C ILE A 642 42.04 -0.82 -17.64
N THR A 643 43.09 -0.01 -17.78
CA THR A 643 43.94 0.05 -18.98
C THR A 643 44.60 -1.31 -19.26
N ARG A 644 45.08 -2.01 -18.23
CA ARG A 644 45.66 -3.35 -18.38
C ARG A 644 44.61 -4.41 -18.69
N TYR A 645 43.42 -4.29 -18.11
CA TYR A 645 42.31 -5.19 -18.38
C TYR A 645 41.90 -5.11 -19.87
N GLU A 646 41.79 -3.90 -20.41
CA GLU A 646 41.53 -3.67 -21.84
C GLU A 646 42.62 -4.28 -22.74
N LYS A 647 43.91 -4.05 -22.42
CA LYS A 647 45.05 -4.63 -23.15
C LYS A 647 45.07 -6.17 -23.16
N LEU A 648 44.44 -6.80 -22.17
CA LEU A 648 44.27 -8.26 -22.09
C LEU A 648 43.00 -8.75 -22.82
N GLY A 649 42.34 -7.90 -23.60
CA GLY A 649 41.13 -8.21 -24.35
C GLY A 649 39.84 -8.07 -23.53
N GLY A 650 39.88 -7.39 -22.38
CA GLY A 650 38.70 -7.07 -21.59
C GLY A 650 37.82 -6.02 -22.26
N THR A 651 36.49 -6.16 -22.16
CA THR A 651 35.54 -5.16 -22.67
C THR A 651 35.24 -4.14 -21.57
N LEU A 652 35.48 -2.87 -21.86
CA LEU A 652 35.18 -1.77 -20.94
C LEU A 652 33.70 -1.38 -20.98
N THR A 653 33.15 -1.06 -19.83
CA THR A 653 31.84 -0.41 -19.68
C THR A 653 31.96 1.10 -19.86
N ASP A 654 30.84 1.79 -20.07
CA ASP A 654 30.81 3.26 -20.16
C ASP A 654 31.38 3.93 -18.90
N ALA A 655 31.10 3.36 -17.72
CA ALA A 655 31.67 3.83 -16.46
C ALA A 655 33.20 3.68 -16.44
N GLN A 656 33.73 2.55 -16.91
CA GLN A 656 35.19 2.32 -17.00
C GLN A 656 35.86 3.23 -18.03
N LEU A 657 35.19 3.48 -19.17
CA LEU A 657 35.65 4.43 -20.17
C LEU A 657 35.72 5.85 -19.62
N SER A 658 34.76 6.23 -18.76
CA SER A 658 34.80 7.53 -18.07
C SER A 658 35.97 7.65 -17.10
N ILE A 659 36.48 6.53 -16.57
CA ILE A 659 37.67 6.52 -15.72
C ILE A 659 38.93 6.63 -16.59
N VAL A 660 39.15 5.78 -17.58
CA VAL A 660 40.40 5.88 -18.37
C VAL A 660 40.47 7.10 -19.29
N GLY A 661 39.32 7.73 -19.58
CA GLY A 661 39.22 8.87 -20.50
C GLY A 661 39.48 10.25 -19.88
N VAL A 662 39.56 10.38 -18.55
CA VAL A 662 39.71 11.68 -17.89
C VAL A 662 41.21 12.01 -17.66
N PRO A 663 41.71 13.14 -18.20
CA PRO A 663 43.06 13.61 -17.93
C PRO A 663 43.32 13.81 -16.42
N PRO A 664 44.52 13.50 -15.91
CA PRO A 664 44.80 13.57 -14.46
C PRO A 664 44.57 14.95 -13.82
N ASP A 665 44.74 16.04 -14.55
CA ASP A 665 44.45 17.40 -14.10
C ASP A 665 42.93 17.64 -13.93
N MET A 666 42.12 17.16 -14.87
CA MET A 666 40.65 17.22 -14.75
C MET A 666 40.12 16.32 -13.64
N LEU A 667 40.77 15.18 -13.42
CA LEU A 667 40.46 14.31 -12.30
C LEU A 667 40.75 14.99 -10.95
N ALA A 668 41.89 15.69 -10.84
CA ALA A 668 42.26 16.42 -9.62
C ALA A 668 41.20 17.46 -9.28
N ASP A 669 40.73 18.19 -10.30
CA ASP A 669 39.64 19.16 -10.16
C ASP A 669 38.33 18.50 -9.73
N THR A 670 37.99 17.36 -10.33
CA THR A 670 36.76 16.62 -10.00
C THR A 670 36.77 16.14 -8.54
N ILE A 671 37.90 15.60 -8.07
CA ILE A 671 38.10 15.20 -6.68
C ILE A 671 38.03 16.41 -5.76
N ALA A 672 38.70 17.50 -6.12
CA ALA A 672 38.74 18.72 -5.33
C ALA A 672 37.33 19.32 -5.13
N VAL A 673 36.53 19.39 -6.19
CA VAL A 673 35.11 19.79 -6.13
C VAL A 673 34.29 18.83 -5.26
N THR A 674 34.48 17.52 -5.43
CA THR A 674 33.74 16.49 -4.68
C THR A 674 33.94 16.61 -3.18
N TYR A 675 35.17 16.94 -2.76
CA TYR A 675 35.54 17.07 -1.34
C TYR A 675 35.55 18.51 -0.82
N GLY A 676 35.16 19.50 -1.63
CA GLY A 676 35.12 20.91 -1.23
C GLY A 676 36.49 21.48 -0.85
N VAL A 677 37.56 20.99 -1.50
CA VAL A 677 38.94 21.43 -1.27
C VAL A 677 39.45 22.18 -2.51
N GLU A 678 40.33 23.15 -2.32
CA GLU A 678 40.89 23.91 -3.45
C GLU A 678 41.99 23.09 -4.15
N PRO A 679 41.91 22.87 -5.47
CA PRO A 679 42.90 22.04 -6.16
C PRO A 679 44.25 22.76 -6.23
N LEU A 680 45.30 22.13 -5.70
CA LEU A 680 46.69 22.58 -5.89
C LEU A 680 47.18 22.19 -7.30
N ARG A 681 46.63 22.85 -8.32
CA ARG A 681 46.78 22.48 -9.75
C ARG A 681 48.22 22.46 -10.28
N SER A 682 49.17 23.17 -9.66
CA SER A 682 50.49 23.42 -10.25
C SER A 682 51.58 22.36 -9.93
N ALA A 683 51.24 21.20 -9.37
CA ALA A 683 52.28 20.25 -8.90
C ALA A 683 52.01 18.75 -9.10
N TYR A 684 50.91 18.32 -9.73
CA TYR A 684 50.57 16.90 -9.83
C TYR A 684 51.23 16.22 -11.02
N ASP A 685 52.23 15.38 -10.74
CA ASP A 685 52.79 14.42 -11.70
C ASP A 685 52.15 13.05 -11.46
N ALA A 686 51.16 12.71 -12.27
CA ALA A 686 50.41 11.46 -12.16
C ALA A 686 51.32 10.21 -12.23
N SER A 687 52.40 10.26 -13.02
CA SER A 687 53.34 9.14 -13.11
C SER A 687 54.11 8.97 -11.81
N LYS A 688 54.52 10.08 -11.18
CA LYS A 688 55.19 10.07 -9.88
C LYS A 688 54.27 9.58 -8.77
N GLU A 689 53.00 9.99 -8.75
CA GLU A 689 52.04 9.54 -7.73
C GLU A 689 51.69 8.05 -7.89
N LEU A 690 51.50 7.56 -9.11
CA LEU A 690 51.32 6.12 -9.36
C LEU A 690 52.56 5.32 -8.95
N GLU A 691 53.76 5.81 -9.24
CA GLU A 691 55.01 5.15 -8.84
C GLU A 691 55.12 5.03 -7.31
N LYS A 692 54.67 6.03 -6.53
CA LYS A 692 54.60 5.93 -5.07
C LYS A 692 53.65 4.82 -4.62
N VAL A 693 52.48 4.67 -5.25
CA VAL A 693 51.57 3.55 -4.97
C VAL A 693 52.26 2.22 -5.25
N MET A 694 52.94 2.09 -6.38
CA MET A 694 53.66 0.87 -6.73
C MET A 694 54.83 0.59 -5.78
N GLN A 695 55.47 1.61 -5.21
CA GLN A 695 56.46 1.44 -4.13
C GLN A 695 55.81 0.89 -2.85
N MET A 696 54.65 1.39 -2.43
CA MET A 696 53.90 0.85 -1.28
C MET A 696 53.52 -0.61 -1.50
N VAL A 697 53.01 -0.95 -2.69
CA VAL A 697 52.65 -2.33 -3.06
C VAL A 697 53.86 -3.26 -3.02
N ARG A 698 55.04 -2.82 -3.49
CA ARG A 698 56.28 -3.62 -3.45
C ARG A 698 56.87 -3.75 -2.04
N ALA A 699 56.69 -2.74 -1.20
CA ALA A 699 57.13 -2.74 0.19
C ALA A 699 56.26 -3.64 1.08
N PHE A 700 55.00 -3.89 0.69
CA PHE A 700 54.08 -4.79 1.37
C PHE A 700 54.54 -6.25 1.25
N LYS A 701 55.27 -6.73 2.26
CA LYS A 701 55.73 -8.12 2.39
C LYS A 701 54.86 -8.92 3.35
#